data_AF-A0A1F8F5T0-F1
#
_entry.id   AF-A0A1F8F5T0-F1
#
_cell.length_a   1.000
_cell.length_b   1.000
_cell.length_c   1.000
_cell.angle_alpha   90.00
_cell.angle_beta   90.00
_cell.angle_gamma   90.00
#
_symmetry.space_group_name_H-M   'P 1'
#
loop_
_entity.id
_entity.type
_entity.pdbx_description
1 polymer ?
#
loop_
_entity_poly.entity_id
_entity_poly.type
_entity_poly.pdbx_seq_one_letter_code
_entity_poly.pdbx_strand_id
1 'polypeptide(L)'
;MTDSYSCSNMVDHFLETFLKRIKGPTPTEYKTPDELAGQIDQFSLKNVGVLIDGETDLAPLQKLPVKIAGYYSFNLELIDQQINGLKIRSLLNKNCPNVDGWIVSTTNELTPWALNQYLLDNDRQNQMVLYHVKYPNGTKYYSYADFFHDKQETLIHINNYFHRGYDLALPLALRLTLRDTRGKIVHSRQIILGPDCSQTLKSSEFGVNNFVGYLEVEFEIPKKVSAFLHYMVDYLSPTYISSNHQSGLGLHAPLSLFTRGYIPTEKDKTLEVCLFQRNYSEAIRPKAVLHYRRGKKDYVVEKRFKAVGKNEMLYQDVKALFGSLDFSKISAPYVEVQTEVKLHRPNYYYRDLKSKEYYDTSHAGPDLRNFVRKSYRGMAEISSDEFKKFRDLGIVTFDLPCFLLPKATQVETLIALGNDSTAKIIDFELDLFNYSGRLIKSFDQTLDYDSQRYYSLSEIVESHGLGDFSGIVSLRLTADTRNVPVLLNSISVYRHKKSGYFTSTAGAGSQPANLPFYFRAGPPNYLNNATNAAATEIFARGIANKEYDTYFLIHYPSGDTKLTKDVVYEVQVVNTNGQKRSFYRKISAHGGDFVQLSELLSEHPFPSNGGNYTVWFSCASAYLYGQHILLRKKDSSITVEHCYVGRFGL
;
A
#
# COMPACT_ATOMS: atom_id res chain seq x y z
N MET A 1 10.67 -56.23 27.82
CA MET A 1 11.11 -55.24 28.80
C MET A 1 10.30 -53.99 28.55
N THR A 2 9.36 -53.74 29.45
CA THR A 2 8.41 -52.62 29.41
C THR A 2 9.10 -51.40 30.00
N ASP A 3 9.53 -50.47 29.15
CA ASP A 3 10.00 -49.17 29.61
C ASP A 3 8.80 -48.30 29.96
N SER A 4 8.61 -48.11 31.26
CA SER A 4 7.70 -47.15 31.86
C SER A 4 8.16 -45.73 31.51
N TYR A 5 7.58 -45.16 30.45
CA TYR A 5 7.61 -43.71 30.27
C TYR A 5 6.83 -43.07 31.42
N SER A 6 7.55 -42.46 32.37
CA SER A 6 6.92 -41.84 33.53
C SER A 6 6.06 -40.65 33.08
N CYS A 7 4.78 -40.69 33.47
CA CYS A 7 3.86 -39.56 33.30
C CYS A 7 4.32 -38.29 34.04
N SER A 8 5.36 -38.34 34.87
CA SER A 8 5.88 -37.19 35.62
C SER A 8 6.47 -36.12 34.70
N ASN A 9 7.25 -36.51 33.69
CA ASN A 9 7.96 -35.52 32.84
C ASN A 9 7.02 -34.73 31.92
N MET A 10 5.87 -35.30 31.56
CA MET A 10 4.86 -34.64 30.73
C MET A 10 4.00 -33.67 31.56
N VAL A 11 3.71 -34.04 32.82
CA VAL A 11 2.99 -33.19 33.77
C VAL A 11 3.86 -32.02 34.20
N ASP A 12 5.16 -32.23 34.45
CA ASP A 12 6.09 -31.16 34.84
C ASP A 12 6.34 -30.18 33.68
N HIS A 13 6.45 -30.65 32.44
CA HIS A 13 6.57 -29.77 31.27
C HIS A 13 5.26 -29.03 30.94
N PHE A 14 4.11 -29.67 31.14
CA PHE A 14 2.80 -29.04 31.01
C PHE A 14 2.59 -27.99 32.10
N LEU A 15 2.95 -28.27 33.36
CA LEU A 15 2.93 -27.32 34.47
C LEU A 15 3.94 -26.18 34.28
N GLU A 16 5.16 -26.41 33.82
CA GLU A 16 6.09 -25.33 33.49
C GLU A 16 5.54 -24.43 32.37
N THR A 17 4.90 -25.01 31.35
CA THR A 17 4.33 -24.26 30.22
C THR A 17 3.03 -23.54 30.62
N PHE A 18 2.23 -24.16 31.50
CA PHE A 18 0.98 -23.62 32.03
C PHE A 18 1.23 -22.56 33.10
N LEU A 19 2.21 -22.75 33.99
CA LEU A 19 2.66 -21.75 34.97
C LEU A 19 3.44 -20.60 34.31
N LYS A 20 4.17 -20.84 33.20
CA LYS A 20 4.68 -19.75 32.33
C LYS A 20 3.55 -18.97 31.63
N ARG A 21 2.35 -19.55 31.50
CA ARG A 21 1.13 -18.85 31.04
C ARG A 21 0.41 -18.12 32.16
N ILE A 22 0.59 -18.51 33.43
CA ILE A 22 0.25 -17.69 34.60
C ILE A 22 1.39 -16.72 34.87
N LYS A 23 1.76 -15.90 33.87
CA LYS A 23 2.39 -14.63 34.21
C LYS A 23 1.33 -13.86 34.99
N GLY A 24 1.68 -13.42 36.20
CA GLY A 24 0.94 -12.33 36.85
C GLY A 24 0.75 -11.17 35.88
N PRO A 25 -0.15 -10.22 36.19
CA PRO A 25 -0.37 -9.07 35.31
C PRO A 25 0.98 -8.48 34.89
N THR A 26 1.20 -8.38 33.57
CA THR A 26 2.45 -7.81 33.06
C THR A 26 2.56 -6.41 33.66
N PRO A 27 3.69 -6.03 34.27
CA PRO A 27 3.82 -4.72 34.89
C PRO A 27 3.42 -3.63 33.89
N THR A 28 2.57 -2.70 34.31
CA THR A 28 2.22 -1.54 33.50
C THR A 28 3.49 -0.75 33.22
N GLU A 29 3.86 -0.63 31.95
CA GLU A 29 4.99 0.20 31.54
C GLU A 29 4.52 1.64 31.29
N TYR A 30 5.34 2.61 31.67
CA TYR A 30 5.04 4.04 31.50
C TYR A 30 6.10 4.70 30.62
N LYS A 31 5.71 5.75 29.90
CA LYS A 31 6.67 6.64 29.24
C LYS A 31 7.44 7.43 30.28
N THR A 32 8.74 7.58 30.04
CA THR A 32 9.57 8.44 30.87
C THR A 32 9.16 9.90 30.68
N PRO A 33 9.48 10.78 31.65
CA PRO A 33 9.29 12.23 31.48
C PRO A 33 9.94 12.77 30.20
N ASP A 34 11.12 12.26 29.84
CA ASP A 34 11.85 12.68 28.63
C ASP A 34 11.14 12.24 27.35
N GLU A 35 10.58 11.02 27.31
CA GLU A 35 9.81 10.53 26.17
C GLU A 35 8.56 11.40 25.95
N LEU A 36 7.83 11.73 27.02
CA LEU A 36 6.67 12.61 26.94
C LEU A 36 7.05 14.06 26.61
N ALA A 37 8.12 14.58 27.20
CA ALA A 37 8.63 15.93 26.91
C ALA A 37 9.03 16.07 25.44
N GLY A 38 9.67 15.05 24.85
CA GLY A 38 9.98 15.04 23.42
C GLY A 38 8.73 15.07 22.53
N GLN A 39 7.65 14.38 22.92
CA GLN A 39 6.38 14.46 22.19
C GLN A 39 5.68 15.82 22.38
N ILE A 40 5.71 16.37 23.59
CA ILE A 40 5.17 17.71 23.89
C ILE A 40 5.87 18.77 23.04
N ASP A 41 7.19 18.71 22.93
CA ASP A 41 7.99 19.63 22.10
C ASP A 41 7.68 19.45 20.61
N GLN A 42 7.69 18.21 20.11
CA GLN A 42 7.35 17.86 18.71
C GLN A 42 6.00 18.44 18.26
N PHE A 43 5.01 18.45 19.14
CA PHE A 43 3.66 18.97 18.86
C PHE A 43 3.42 20.37 19.45
N SER A 44 4.45 21.01 20.01
CA SER A 44 4.42 22.37 20.56
C SER A 44 3.29 22.61 21.57
N LEU A 45 3.02 21.62 22.44
CA LEU A 45 1.93 21.68 23.43
C LEU A 45 2.32 22.59 24.60
N LYS A 46 1.44 23.53 24.98
CA LYS A 46 1.67 24.47 26.09
C LYS A 46 0.74 24.22 27.28
N ASN A 47 -0.48 23.76 27.00
CA ASN A 47 -1.53 23.51 27.99
C ASN A 47 -2.22 22.18 27.70
N VAL A 48 -2.15 21.22 28.63
CA VAL A 48 -2.67 19.85 28.44
C VAL A 48 -3.67 19.45 29.52
N GLY A 49 -4.70 18.70 29.13
CA GLY A 49 -5.55 17.96 30.06
C GLY A 49 -4.93 16.60 30.38
N VAL A 50 -5.09 16.12 31.61
CA VAL A 50 -4.68 14.75 31.98
C VAL A 50 -5.93 13.90 32.19
N LEU A 51 -6.08 12.85 31.40
CA LEU A 51 -7.18 11.90 31.49
C LEU A 51 -6.79 10.68 32.33
N ILE A 52 -7.56 10.40 33.40
CA ILE A 52 -7.31 9.34 34.37
C ILE A 52 -8.61 8.55 34.57
N ASP A 53 -8.58 7.25 34.32
CA ASP A 53 -9.73 6.34 34.45
C ASP A 53 -9.35 5.00 35.11
N GLY A 54 -8.41 5.06 36.05
CA GLY A 54 -7.91 3.89 36.79
C GLY A 54 -6.64 4.21 37.56
N GLU A 55 -6.09 3.21 38.26
CA GLU A 55 -4.83 3.34 38.97
C GLU A 55 -3.67 3.54 37.98
N THR A 56 -2.97 4.67 38.10
CA THR A 56 -1.76 4.96 37.34
C THR A 56 -0.74 5.73 38.18
N ASP A 57 0.54 5.57 37.88
CA ASP A 57 1.57 6.45 38.41
C ASP A 57 1.43 7.84 37.75
N LEU A 58 1.38 8.90 38.55
CA LEU A 58 1.25 10.28 38.07
C LEU A 58 2.50 11.12 38.38
N ALA A 59 3.46 10.59 39.14
CA ALA A 59 4.68 11.31 39.49
C ALA A 59 5.49 11.76 38.25
N PRO A 60 5.58 11.00 37.15
CA PRO A 60 6.25 11.45 35.93
C PRO A 60 5.63 12.71 35.33
N LEU A 61 4.31 12.87 35.46
CA LEU A 61 3.56 13.97 34.84
C LEU A 61 3.85 15.34 35.49
N GLN A 62 4.25 15.34 36.76
CA GLN A 62 4.58 16.57 37.50
C GLN A 62 5.86 17.24 37.01
N LYS A 63 6.73 16.49 36.31
CA LYS A 63 8.04 16.97 35.83
C LYS A 63 8.00 17.45 34.37
N LEU A 64 6.83 17.42 33.74
CA LEU A 64 6.71 17.76 32.32
C LEU A 64 6.80 19.28 32.10
N PRO A 65 7.45 19.73 31.02
CA PRO A 65 7.61 21.16 30.72
C PRO A 65 6.33 21.75 30.09
N VAL A 66 5.16 21.51 30.68
CA VAL A 66 3.85 21.92 30.14
C VAL A 66 2.88 22.28 31.26
N LYS A 67 1.94 23.19 31.00
CA LYS A 67 0.89 23.52 31.96
C LYS A 67 -0.16 22.40 31.99
N ILE A 68 -0.42 21.85 33.16
CA ILE A 68 -1.56 20.95 33.38
C ILE A 68 -2.82 21.80 33.61
N ALA A 69 -3.76 21.75 32.67
CA ALA A 69 -5.03 22.46 32.73
C ALA A 69 -5.98 21.91 33.79
N GLY A 70 -5.84 20.63 34.12
CA GLY A 70 -6.64 19.90 35.10
C GLY A 70 -6.59 18.40 34.88
N TYR A 71 -7.17 17.68 35.83
CA TYR A 71 -7.39 16.23 35.76
C TYR A 71 -8.84 15.95 35.38
N TYR A 72 -9.03 14.97 34.51
CA TYR A 72 -10.30 14.67 33.87
C TYR A 72 -10.55 13.16 33.86
N SER A 73 -11.81 12.75 33.91
CA SER A 73 -12.21 11.33 33.93
C SER A 73 -13.58 11.12 33.29
N PHE A 74 -13.78 9.95 32.69
CA PHE A 74 -15.10 9.42 32.33
C PHE A 74 -15.70 8.58 33.46
N ASN A 75 -14.88 8.10 34.41
CA ASN A 75 -15.32 7.36 35.58
C ASN A 75 -15.93 8.29 36.64
N LEU A 76 -17.23 8.13 36.90
CA LEU A 76 -17.97 8.88 37.90
C LEU A 76 -17.41 8.73 39.32
N GLU A 77 -16.81 7.59 39.65
CA GLU A 77 -16.24 7.33 40.99
C GLU A 77 -15.00 8.18 41.27
N LEU A 78 -14.27 8.59 40.22
CA LEU A 78 -13.06 9.41 40.34
C LEU A 78 -13.38 10.91 40.41
N ILE A 79 -14.58 11.32 40.00
CA ILE A 79 -14.96 12.74 39.98
C ILE A 79 -14.93 13.32 41.39
N ASP A 80 -14.52 14.59 41.50
CA ASP A 80 -14.32 15.33 42.76
C ASP A 80 -13.20 14.82 43.68
N GLN A 81 -12.60 13.65 43.41
CA GLN A 81 -11.37 13.23 44.06
C GLN A 81 -10.23 14.22 43.75
N GLN A 82 -9.26 14.33 44.66
CA GLN A 82 -8.17 15.29 44.54
C GLN A 82 -6.85 14.63 44.14
N ILE A 83 -6.18 15.24 43.17
CA ILE A 83 -4.80 14.93 42.78
C ILE A 83 -4.01 16.24 42.82
N ASN A 84 -2.97 16.30 43.65
CA ASN A 84 -2.13 17.50 43.83
C ASN A 84 -2.95 18.78 44.13
N GLY A 85 -4.01 18.66 44.94
CA GLY A 85 -4.89 19.78 45.30
C GLY A 85 -5.88 20.21 44.21
N LEU A 86 -5.91 19.55 43.06
CA LEU A 86 -6.89 19.79 41.99
C LEU A 86 -7.95 18.68 41.98
N LYS A 87 -9.22 19.07 41.87
CA LYS A 87 -10.33 18.13 41.69
C LYS A 87 -10.33 17.53 40.29
N ILE A 88 -10.59 16.23 40.21
CA ILE A 88 -10.87 15.53 38.95
C ILE A 88 -12.25 15.95 38.43
N ARG A 89 -12.30 16.38 37.17
CA ARG A 89 -13.52 16.90 36.50
C ARG A 89 -14.09 15.87 35.53
N SER A 90 -15.41 15.89 35.38
CA SER A 90 -16.09 14.97 34.46
C SER A 90 -15.96 15.43 33.00
N LEU A 91 -15.73 14.48 32.09
CA LEU A 91 -15.85 14.67 30.64
C LEU A 91 -17.21 14.25 30.07
N LEU A 92 -18.18 13.90 30.91
CA LEU A 92 -19.51 13.48 30.45
C LEU A 92 -20.38 14.66 29.96
N ASN A 93 -20.01 15.90 30.33
CA ASN A 93 -20.68 17.11 29.85
C ASN A 93 -20.06 17.58 28.52
N LYS A 94 -20.87 18.14 27.61
CA LYS A 94 -20.43 18.72 26.31
C LYS A 94 -19.48 19.94 26.42
N ASN A 95 -18.96 20.23 27.61
CA ASN A 95 -18.00 21.31 27.83
C ASN A 95 -16.58 20.76 27.68
N CYS A 96 -16.13 20.58 26.44
CA CYS A 96 -14.75 20.16 26.16
C CYS A 96 -13.76 21.25 26.60
N PRO A 97 -12.77 20.91 27.46
CA PRO A 97 -11.73 21.85 27.84
C PRO A 97 -10.98 22.42 26.64
N ASN A 98 -10.65 23.71 26.70
CA ASN A 98 -9.78 24.34 25.71
C ASN A 98 -8.31 24.09 26.07
N VAL A 99 -7.76 23.00 25.55
CA VAL A 99 -6.38 22.56 25.74
C VAL A 99 -5.73 22.30 24.39
N ASP A 100 -4.40 22.31 24.33
CA ASP A 100 -3.64 21.96 23.11
C ASP A 100 -3.62 20.44 22.88
N GLY A 101 -3.74 19.67 23.96
CA GLY A 101 -3.76 18.22 23.90
C GLY A 101 -4.05 17.55 25.24
N TRP A 102 -3.95 16.24 25.23
CA TRP A 102 -4.33 15.33 26.30
C TRP A 102 -3.18 14.37 26.57
N ILE A 103 -2.88 14.19 27.85
CA ILE A 103 -2.05 13.08 28.32
C ILE A 103 -2.99 12.03 28.89
N VAL A 104 -3.06 10.87 28.24
CA VAL A 104 -3.92 9.76 28.63
C VAL A 104 -3.12 8.85 29.57
N SER A 105 -3.47 8.89 30.85
CA SER A 105 -2.84 8.12 31.93
C SER A 105 -3.87 7.16 32.53
N THR A 106 -4.05 6.03 31.86
CA THR A 106 -5.03 5.01 32.27
C THR A 106 -4.57 3.63 31.81
N THR A 107 -4.87 2.62 32.61
CA THR A 107 -4.73 1.20 32.23
C THR A 107 -5.98 0.67 31.51
N ASN A 108 -7.08 1.43 31.49
CA ASN A 108 -8.30 1.08 30.76
C ASN A 108 -8.12 1.32 29.26
N GLU A 109 -8.16 0.24 28.48
CA GLU A 109 -7.94 0.27 27.04
C GLU A 109 -8.99 1.05 26.24
N LEU A 110 -10.19 1.24 26.79
CA LEU A 110 -11.30 1.94 26.12
C LEU A 110 -11.22 3.45 26.28
N THR A 111 -10.59 3.94 27.35
CA THR A 111 -10.52 5.37 27.68
C THR A 111 -9.93 6.23 26.57
N PRO A 112 -8.80 5.87 25.91
CA PRO A 112 -8.29 6.67 24.80
C PRO A 112 -9.26 6.78 23.63
N TRP A 113 -10.04 5.73 23.35
CA TRP A 113 -11.03 5.73 22.27
C TRP A 113 -12.26 6.57 22.63
N ALA A 114 -12.70 6.50 23.88
CA ALA A 114 -13.74 7.37 24.40
C ALA A 114 -13.32 8.84 24.30
N LEU A 115 -12.05 9.15 24.60
CA LEU A 115 -11.52 10.49 24.38
C LEU A 115 -11.54 10.88 22.90
N ASN A 116 -11.07 10.01 21.99
CA ASN A 116 -11.10 10.32 20.56
C ASN A 116 -12.52 10.58 20.06
N GLN A 117 -13.50 9.79 20.49
CA GLN A 117 -14.92 10.01 20.17
C GLN A 117 -15.42 11.33 20.75
N TYR A 118 -15.11 11.61 22.01
CA TYR A 118 -15.46 12.87 22.65
C TYR A 118 -14.91 14.08 21.91
N LEU A 119 -13.64 14.03 21.48
CA LEU A 119 -13.01 15.10 20.68
C LEU A 119 -13.65 15.23 19.30
N LEU A 120 -14.04 14.12 18.68
CA LEU A 120 -14.75 14.10 17.40
C LEU A 120 -16.13 14.78 17.53
N ASP A 121 -16.92 14.42 18.54
CA ASP A 121 -18.28 14.92 18.78
C ASP A 121 -18.34 16.40 19.19
N ASN A 122 -17.20 16.97 19.61
CA ASN A 122 -17.08 18.37 20.05
C ASN A 122 -16.25 19.23 19.07
N ASP A 123 -15.96 18.75 17.86
CA ASP A 123 -15.14 19.46 16.84
C ASP A 123 -13.74 19.86 17.35
N ARG A 124 -13.11 18.99 18.15
CA ARG A 124 -11.78 19.18 18.76
C ARG A 124 -10.75 18.16 18.29
N GLN A 125 -10.87 17.67 17.05
CA GLN A 125 -9.98 16.64 16.51
C GLN A 125 -8.49 17.08 16.45
N ASN A 126 -8.25 18.39 16.48
CA ASN A 126 -6.93 19.00 16.50
C ASN A 126 -6.22 18.93 17.87
N GLN A 127 -6.93 18.63 18.96
CA GLN A 127 -6.31 18.49 20.29
C GLN A 127 -5.51 17.17 20.33
N MET A 128 -4.19 17.28 20.52
CA MET A 128 -3.25 16.15 20.44
C MET A 128 -3.51 15.09 21.50
N VAL A 129 -3.43 13.80 21.17
CA VAL A 129 -3.58 12.70 22.14
C VAL A 129 -2.23 11.98 22.33
N LEU A 130 -1.67 12.12 23.53
CA LEU A 130 -0.42 11.50 23.95
C LEU A 130 -0.69 10.44 25.03
N TYR A 131 -0.16 9.24 24.82
CA TYR A 131 -0.33 8.13 25.78
C TYR A 131 0.80 8.15 26.81
N HIS A 132 0.47 8.17 28.10
CA HIS A 132 1.44 8.02 29.19
C HIS A 132 1.79 6.55 29.43
N VAL A 133 0.78 5.67 29.45
CA VAL A 133 0.98 4.24 29.62
C VAL A 133 1.50 3.65 28.30
N LYS A 134 2.64 2.96 28.33
CA LYS A 134 3.16 2.21 27.18
C LYS A 134 2.31 0.95 27.01
N TYR A 135 1.67 0.85 25.84
CA TYR A 135 1.07 -0.37 25.31
C TYR A 135 0.35 -1.26 26.34
N PRO A 136 -0.74 -0.78 26.98
CA PRO A 136 -1.52 -1.67 27.85
C PRO A 136 -2.03 -2.91 27.08
N ASN A 137 -2.25 -2.79 25.75
CA ASN A 137 -2.31 -3.91 24.76
C ASN A 137 -2.28 -3.42 23.28
N GLY A 138 -1.63 -2.28 22.99
CA GLY A 138 -1.68 -1.64 21.66
C GLY A 138 -0.50 -1.97 20.73
N THR A 139 -0.71 -1.89 19.41
CA THR A 139 0.37 -1.92 18.40
C THR A 139 0.58 -0.48 17.89
N LYS A 140 1.83 0.03 17.87
CA LYS A 140 2.17 1.34 17.27
C LYS A 140 2.45 1.19 15.79
N TYR A 141 1.88 2.11 15.02
CA TYR A 141 1.98 2.15 13.57
C TYR A 141 2.78 3.36 13.11
N TYR A 142 3.48 3.15 12.01
CA TYR A 142 4.19 4.19 11.31
C TYR A 142 4.09 3.92 9.81
N SER A 143 3.75 4.97 9.07
CA SER A 143 3.87 5.02 7.62
C SER A 143 4.35 6.41 7.23
N TYR A 144 4.87 6.55 6.02
CA TYR A 144 5.16 7.86 5.45
C TYR A 144 4.75 7.92 3.98
N ALA A 145 4.56 9.14 3.50
CA ALA A 145 4.46 9.44 2.09
C ALA A 145 5.31 10.66 1.76
N ASP A 146 5.93 10.63 0.59
CA ASP A 146 6.62 11.78 0.03
C ASP A 146 5.62 12.93 -0.16
N PHE A 147 6.08 14.17 0.02
CA PHE A 147 5.21 15.33 0.13
C PHE A 147 5.78 16.54 -0.59
N PHE A 148 4.99 17.06 -1.53
CA PHE A 148 5.33 18.18 -2.41
C PHE A 148 4.26 19.28 -2.34
N HIS A 149 4.68 20.53 -2.44
CA HIS A 149 3.78 21.69 -2.44
C HIS A 149 4.07 22.73 -3.55
N ASP A 150 4.92 22.38 -4.51
CA ASP A 150 5.41 23.36 -5.50
C ASP A 150 4.49 23.38 -6.73
N LYS A 151 5.05 23.16 -7.91
CA LYS A 151 4.30 22.87 -9.13
C LYS A 151 3.61 21.49 -9.09
N GLN A 152 3.65 20.81 -7.93
CA GLN A 152 3.05 19.52 -7.69
C GLN A 152 2.39 19.52 -6.30
N GLU A 153 1.07 19.66 -6.27
CA GLU A 153 0.28 19.55 -5.04
C GLU A 153 0.15 18.08 -4.64
N THR A 154 0.26 17.78 -3.35
CA THR A 154 0.10 16.42 -2.83
C THR A 154 -1.27 16.30 -2.16
N LEU A 155 -2.04 15.28 -2.55
CA LEU A 155 -3.27 14.85 -1.90
C LEU A 155 -3.06 13.48 -1.28
N ILE A 156 -3.37 13.31 0.00
CA ILE A 156 -3.26 12.03 0.71
C ILE A 156 -4.66 11.58 1.13
N HIS A 157 -5.11 10.44 0.61
CA HIS A 157 -6.42 9.87 0.85
C HIS A 157 -6.35 8.78 1.92
N ILE A 158 -6.70 9.11 3.16
CA ILE A 158 -6.64 8.19 4.30
C ILE A 158 -8.05 7.71 4.66
N ASN A 159 -8.20 6.41 4.88
CA ASN A 159 -9.47 5.78 5.27
C ASN A 159 -9.31 4.94 6.55
N ASN A 160 -10.22 5.11 7.51
CA ASN A 160 -10.29 4.25 8.69
C ASN A 160 -11.15 3.00 8.42
N TYR A 161 -10.56 1.96 7.83
CA TYR A 161 -11.26 0.71 7.52
C TYR A 161 -11.14 -0.36 8.61
N PHE A 162 -10.69 -0.02 9.81
CA PHE A 162 -10.44 -1.01 10.87
C PHE A 162 -11.73 -1.66 11.38
N HIS A 163 -12.87 -0.98 11.28
CA HIS A 163 -14.17 -1.59 11.54
C HIS A 163 -14.41 -2.75 10.57
N ARG A 164 -14.23 -2.52 9.28
CA ARG A 164 -14.43 -3.54 8.24
C ARG A 164 -13.39 -4.68 8.29
N GLY A 165 -12.11 -4.33 8.44
CA GLY A 165 -11.01 -5.30 8.37
C GLY A 165 -10.83 -6.12 9.65
N TYR A 166 -11.16 -5.55 10.82
CA TYR A 166 -10.79 -6.10 12.12
C TYR A 166 -11.90 -6.06 13.17
N ASP A 167 -13.12 -5.67 12.77
CA ASP A 167 -14.26 -5.49 13.68
C ASP A 167 -13.94 -4.47 14.80
N LEU A 168 -13.08 -3.48 14.50
CA LEU A 168 -12.68 -2.39 15.40
C LEU A 168 -13.39 -1.08 15.04
N ALA A 169 -14.60 -0.89 15.57
CA ALA A 169 -15.44 0.29 15.32
C ALA A 169 -15.06 1.49 16.21
N LEU A 170 -13.81 1.97 16.13
CA LEU A 170 -13.29 3.03 17.02
C LEU A 170 -12.66 4.19 16.21
N PRO A 171 -12.79 5.45 16.70
CA PRO A 171 -12.20 6.61 16.05
C PRO A 171 -10.68 6.66 16.22
N LEU A 172 -9.94 6.71 15.11
CA LEU A 172 -8.47 6.71 15.09
C LEU A 172 -7.90 8.12 15.16
N ALA A 173 -7.13 8.40 16.21
CA ALA A 173 -6.26 9.57 16.25
C ALA A 173 -5.00 9.31 15.41
N LEU A 174 -4.89 10.00 14.27
CA LEU A 174 -3.74 9.97 13.39
C LEU A 174 -2.86 11.18 13.66
N ARG A 175 -1.63 10.94 14.13
CA ARG A 175 -0.63 11.97 14.36
C ARG A 175 0.19 12.15 13.10
N LEU A 176 0.25 13.39 12.65
CA LEU A 176 0.85 13.81 11.39
C LEU A 176 2.09 14.64 11.70
N THR A 177 3.25 14.26 11.15
CA THR A 177 4.50 15.03 11.27
C THR A 177 5.09 15.25 9.89
N LEU A 178 5.08 16.50 9.44
CA LEU A 178 5.67 16.91 8.17
C LEU A 178 7.15 17.25 8.39
N ARG A 179 8.02 16.59 7.64
CA ARG A 179 9.48 16.79 7.70
C ARG A 179 10.05 17.16 6.35
N ASP A 180 11.04 18.05 6.34
CA ASP A 180 11.83 18.31 5.14
C ASP A 180 12.77 17.13 4.81
N THR A 181 13.47 17.21 3.68
CA THR A 181 14.44 16.18 3.25
C THR A 181 15.63 15.99 4.21
N ARG A 182 15.88 16.94 5.12
CA ARG A 182 16.90 16.86 6.17
C ARG A 182 16.36 16.27 7.48
N GLY A 183 15.09 15.90 7.51
CA GLY A 183 14.44 15.33 8.69
C GLY A 183 13.98 16.35 9.72
N LYS A 184 14.10 17.65 9.44
CA LYS A 184 13.63 18.71 10.34
C LYS A 184 12.10 18.73 10.32
N ILE A 185 11.48 18.79 11.50
CA ILE A 185 10.04 18.96 11.64
C ILE A 185 9.66 20.38 11.19
N VAL A 186 8.75 20.46 10.24
CA VAL A 186 8.23 21.74 9.71
C VAL A 186 6.82 22.00 10.23
N HIS A 187 6.01 20.94 10.35
CA HIS A 187 4.65 21.04 10.85
C HIS A 187 4.25 19.74 11.56
N SER A 188 3.44 19.84 12.60
CA SER A 188 2.88 18.68 13.29
C SER A 188 1.42 18.97 13.65
N ARG A 189 0.52 18.02 13.40
CA ARG A 189 -0.90 18.12 13.79
C ARG A 189 -1.50 16.74 14.05
N GLN A 190 -2.74 16.71 14.53
CA GLN A 190 -3.54 15.50 14.62
C GLN A 190 -4.84 15.67 13.85
N ILE A 191 -5.34 14.57 13.31
CA ILE A 191 -6.71 14.40 12.87
C ILE A 191 -7.31 13.18 13.59
N ILE A 192 -8.63 13.16 13.73
CA ILE A 192 -9.35 11.99 14.26
C ILE A 192 -10.33 11.53 13.19
N LEU A 193 -10.18 10.28 12.75
CA LEU A 193 -11.07 9.66 11.76
C LEU A 193 -12.04 8.71 12.45
N GLY A 194 -13.34 8.98 12.33
CA GLY A 194 -14.38 8.04 12.73
C GLY A 194 -14.28 6.69 11.99
N PRO A 195 -14.93 5.64 12.49
CA PRO A 195 -14.94 4.33 11.82
C PRO A 195 -15.56 4.44 10.43
N ASP A 196 -14.93 3.79 9.43
CA ASP A 196 -15.29 3.82 8.01
C ASP A 196 -15.27 5.21 7.35
N CYS A 197 -14.86 6.26 8.08
CA CYS A 197 -14.68 7.60 7.54
C CYS A 197 -13.34 7.74 6.82
N SER A 198 -13.30 8.66 5.86
CA SER A 198 -12.08 8.99 5.12
C SER A 198 -11.85 10.49 5.06
N GLN A 199 -10.58 10.88 4.95
CA GLN A 199 -10.16 12.27 4.81
C GLN A 199 -9.10 12.39 3.73
N THR A 200 -9.20 13.45 2.93
CA THR A 200 -8.17 13.84 1.98
C THR A 200 -7.40 15.02 2.55
N LEU A 201 -6.11 14.84 2.79
CA LEU A 201 -5.21 15.90 3.26
C LEU A 201 -4.54 16.53 2.05
N LYS A 202 -4.51 17.86 1.98
CA LYS A 202 -3.86 18.59 0.87
C LYS A 202 -2.62 19.29 1.34
N SER A 203 -1.57 19.35 0.51
CA SER A 203 -0.35 20.07 0.89
C SER A 203 -0.56 21.55 1.13
N SER A 204 -1.56 22.15 0.47
CA SER A 204 -2.03 23.53 0.70
C SER A 204 -2.55 23.80 2.12
N GLU A 205 -2.93 22.77 2.89
CA GLU A 205 -3.42 22.93 4.27
C GLU A 205 -2.30 23.03 5.32
N PHE A 206 -1.05 22.76 4.94
CA PHE A 206 0.08 22.71 5.88
C PHE A 206 0.86 24.03 5.99
N GLY A 207 0.47 25.05 5.21
CA GLY A 207 1.10 26.38 5.25
C GLY A 207 2.58 26.39 4.84
N VAL A 208 3.01 25.39 4.07
CA VAL A 208 4.36 25.32 3.49
C VAL A 208 4.38 25.98 2.11
N ASN A 209 5.55 26.35 1.61
CA ASN A 209 5.77 26.92 0.26
C ASN A 209 7.11 26.41 -0.26
N ASN A 210 7.22 26.08 -1.55
CA ASN A 210 8.47 25.59 -2.15
C ASN A 210 9.06 24.39 -1.37
N PHE A 211 8.22 23.39 -1.07
CA PHE A 211 8.49 22.31 -0.14
C PHE A 211 8.61 20.95 -0.81
N VAL A 212 9.66 20.22 -0.40
CA VAL A 212 9.90 18.81 -0.68
C VAL A 212 10.28 18.12 0.62
N GLY A 213 9.62 17.01 0.92
CA GLY A 213 9.84 16.26 2.14
C GLY A 213 8.92 15.06 2.24
N TYR A 214 8.46 14.74 3.44
CA TYR A 214 7.56 13.62 3.67
C TYR A 214 6.64 13.87 4.86
N LEU A 215 5.43 13.31 4.79
CA LEU A 215 4.47 13.27 5.88
C LEU A 215 4.56 11.91 6.58
N GLU A 216 4.93 11.92 7.85
CA GLU A 216 4.82 10.77 8.74
C GLU A 216 3.38 10.67 9.28
N VAL A 217 2.83 9.46 9.28
CA VAL A 217 1.54 9.11 9.87
C VAL A 217 1.77 8.07 10.95
N GLU A 218 1.48 8.43 12.20
CA GLU A 218 1.61 7.56 13.37
C GLU A 218 0.28 7.41 14.09
N PHE A 219 -0.07 6.18 14.47
CA PHE A 219 -1.28 5.89 15.25
C PHE A 219 -1.09 4.63 16.09
N GLU A 220 -2.02 4.37 17.00
CA GLU A 220 -2.01 3.23 17.91
C GLU A 220 -3.39 2.56 17.87
N ILE A 221 -3.43 1.23 17.87
CA ILE A 221 -4.68 0.43 17.89
C ILE A 221 -4.60 -0.71 18.90
N PRO A 222 -5.73 -1.15 19.47
CA PRO A 222 -5.73 -2.23 20.45
C PRO A 222 -5.58 -3.57 19.71
N LYS A 223 -4.80 -4.49 20.27
CA LYS A 223 -4.49 -5.85 19.75
C LYS A 223 -3.37 -5.94 18.71
N LYS A 224 -2.85 -7.17 18.56
CA LYS A 224 -1.94 -7.61 17.49
C LYS A 224 -2.72 -7.86 16.20
N VAL A 225 -3.20 -6.82 15.55
CA VAL A 225 -3.72 -6.94 14.18
C VAL A 225 -2.56 -6.89 13.18
N SER A 226 -2.73 -7.49 12.00
CA SER A 226 -1.74 -7.42 10.92
C SER A 226 -1.57 -5.96 10.51
N ALA A 227 -0.36 -5.43 10.72
CA ALA A 227 -0.21 -4.01 10.87
C ALA A 227 -0.28 -3.27 9.52
N PHE A 228 -1.44 -2.75 9.12
CA PHE A 228 -1.53 -2.07 7.83
C PHE A 228 -2.66 -1.02 7.74
N LEU A 229 -2.32 0.27 7.57
CA LEU A 229 -3.20 1.36 7.11
C LEU A 229 -2.77 1.76 5.69
N HIS A 230 -3.56 1.39 4.68
CA HIS A 230 -3.37 1.87 3.31
C HIS A 230 -3.98 3.27 3.14
N TYR A 231 -3.23 4.14 2.48
CA TYR A 231 -3.67 5.43 1.96
C TYR A 231 -2.98 5.73 0.63
N MET A 232 -3.75 6.27 -0.30
CA MET A 232 -3.26 6.65 -1.62
C MET A 232 -2.75 8.07 -1.61
N VAL A 233 -1.79 8.36 -2.48
CA VAL A 233 -1.17 9.68 -2.62
C VAL A 233 -1.24 10.10 -4.07
N ASP A 234 -1.90 11.22 -4.34
CA ASP A 234 -1.97 11.82 -5.68
C ASP A 234 -1.09 13.07 -5.73
N TYR A 235 -0.29 13.17 -6.78
CA TYR A 235 0.60 14.29 -7.05
C TYR A 235 0.09 15.05 -8.27
N LEU A 236 -0.54 16.19 -8.03
CA LEU A 236 -1.24 16.99 -9.02
C LEU A 236 -0.35 18.12 -9.53
N SER A 237 0.05 18.08 -10.79
CA SER A 237 0.69 19.21 -11.46
C SER A 237 -0.28 19.86 -12.46
N PRO A 238 0.02 21.07 -12.98
CA PRO A 238 -0.76 21.67 -14.06
C PRO A 238 -0.87 20.80 -15.32
N THR A 239 0.08 19.89 -15.55
CA THR A 239 0.28 19.16 -16.81
C THR A 239 0.03 17.65 -16.70
N TYR A 240 0.17 17.07 -15.51
CA TYR A 240 0.00 15.64 -15.27
C TYR A 240 -0.48 15.34 -13.87
N ILE A 241 -0.79 14.06 -13.68
CA ILE A 241 -1.18 13.46 -12.42
C ILE A 241 -0.36 12.21 -12.31
N SER A 242 0.28 12.03 -11.17
CA SER A 242 0.89 10.76 -10.80
C SER A 242 0.33 10.33 -9.45
N SER A 243 0.42 9.04 -9.19
CA SER A 243 -0.05 8.46 -7.95
C SER A 243 0.96 7.49 -7.42
N ASN A 244 1.07 7.53 -6.11
CA ASN A 244 1.76 6.53 -5.37
C ASN A 244 0.88 6.13 -4.18
N HIS A 245 1.43 5.28 -3.34
CA HIS A 245 0.82 4.98 -2.05
C HIS A 245 1.80 5.03 -0.91
N GLN A 246 1.33 4.75 0.31
CA GLN A 246 2.19 4.86 1.47
C GLN A 246 3.40 3.92 1.41
N SER A 247 4.55 4.44 1.81
CA SER A 247 5.74 3.66 2.16
C SER A 247 5.78 3.44 3.68
N GLY A 248 6.61 2.52 4.17
CA GLY A 248 6.90 2.41 5.60
C GLY A 248 6.41 1.16 6.33
N LEU A 249 5.82 0.20 5.62
CA LEU A 249 5.10 -0.97 6.16
C LEU A 249 6.00 -2.09 6.71
N GLY A 250 7.26 -1.77 6.97
CA GLY A 250 8.29 -2.70 7.39
C GLY A 250 9.62 -2.42 6.71
N LEU A 251 10.67 -2.98 7.29
CA LEU A 251 12.01 -2.93 6.73
C LEU A 251 12.31 -4.24 6.01
N HIS A 252 12.79 -4.14 4.78
CA HIS A 252 13.26 -5.30 4.03
C HIS A 252 14.60 -5.77 4.59
N ALA A 253 14.90 -7.06 4.46
CA ALA A 253 16.12 -7.63 4.99
C ALA A 253 17.38 -7.01 4.33
N PRO A 254 18.56 -7.07 4.97
CA PRO A 254 19.81 -6.72 4.32
C PRO A 254 19.99 -7.48 3.01
N LEU A 255 20.69 -6.86 2.06
CA LEU A 255 20.97 -7.36 0.71
C LEU A 255 19.73 -7.59 -0.16
N SER A 256 18.55 -7.13 0.28
CA SER A 256 17.37 -7.09 -0.60
C SER A 256 17.68 -6.27 -1.84
N LEU A 257 17.34 -6.82 -3.00
CA LEU A 257 17.35 -6.11 -4.27
C LEU A 257 15.97 -5.52 -4.51
N PHE A 258 15.91 -4.20 -4.58
CA PHE A 258 14.71 -3.47 -4.95
C PHE A 258 14.75 -3.21 -6.45
N THR A 259 13.80 -3.80 -7.15
CA THR A 259 13.66 -3.80 -8.61
C THR A 259 12.60 -2.79 -9.04
N ARG A 260 12.40 -2.63 -10.37
CA ARG A 260 11.39 -1.77 -11.05
C ARG A 260 11.83 -0.34 -11.39
N GLY A 261 13.08 0.03 -11.15
CA GLY A 261 13.64 1.33 -11.56
C GLY A 261 13.99 1.39 -13.05
N TYR A 262 13.02 1.37 -13.96
CA TYR A 262 13.31 1.51 -15.40
C TYR A 262 13.74 2.94 -15.73
N ILE A 263 14.77 3.11 -16.55
CA ILE A 263 15.32 4.43 -16.86
C ILE A 263 14.91 4.82 -18.28
N PRO A 264 14.22 5.96 -18.48
CA PRO A 264 13.93 6.47 -19.82
C PRO A 264 15.23 6.66 -20.62
N THR A 265 15.27 6.27 -21.90
CA THR A 265 16.46 6.47 -22.74
C THR A 265 16.49 7.86 -23.38
N GLU A 266 15.34 8.53 -23.47
CA GLU A 266 15.20 9.88 -24.01
C GLU A 266 16.05 10.89 -23.24
N LYS A 267 16.73 11.79 -23.95
CA LYS A 267 17.72 12.71 -23.34
C LYS A 267 17.11 13.69 -22.36
N ASP A 268 15.84 14.02 -22.52
CA ASP A 268 15.08 14.99 -21.73
C ASP A 268 14.26 14.36 -20.60
N LYS A 269 14.32 13.04 -20.41
CA LYS A 269 13.63 12.35 -19.31
C LYS A 269 14.62 11.67 -18.38
N THR A 270 14.26 11.53 -17.11
CA THR A 270 15.07 10.80 -16.14
C THR A 270 14.22 10.04 -15.13
N LEU A 271 14.90 9.17 -14.39
CA LEU A 271 14.40 8.51 -13.19
C LEU A 271 15.14 9.08 -11.98
N GLU A 272 14.40 9.52 -10.98
CA GLU A 272 14.92 9.81 -9.64
C GLU A 272 14.55 8.70 -8.68
N VAL A 273 15.51 8.25 -7.90
CA VAL A 273 15.31 7.29 -6.82
C VAL A 273 15.22 8.06 -5.51
N CYS A 274 14.13 7.85 -4.78
CA CYS A 274 13.94 8.38 -3.44
C CYS A 274 14.25 7.30 -2.39
N LEU A 275 15.14 7.65 -1.45
CA LEU A 275 15.57 6.78 -0.36
C LEU A 275 15.28 7.46 0.98
N PHE A 276 14.68 6.72 1.91
CA PHE A 276 14.35 7.19 3.25
C PHE A 276 14.98 6.30 4.33
N GLN A 277 15.54 6.93 5.36
CA GLN A 277 16.11 6.23 6.51
C GLN A 277 15.58 6.84 7.81
N ARG A 278 14.96 6.02 8.67
CA ARG A 278 14.55 6.40 10.04
C ARG A 278 15.29 5.66 11.16
N ASN A 279 15.85 4.50 10.84
CA ASN A 279 16.11 3.45 11.83
C ASN A 279 17.54 3.41 12.39
N TYR A 280 18.50 4.06 11.73
CA TYR A 280 19.92 3.98 12.14
C TYR A 280 20.41 5.34 12.60
N SER A 281 21.23 5.36 13.65
CA SER A 281 21.94 6.56 14.08
C SER A 281 22.98 7.00 13.05
N GLU A 282 23.64 6.02 12.42
CA GLU A 282 24.63 6.25 11.37
C GLU A 282 23.98 6.40 10.00
N ALA A 283 24.61 7.21 9.14
CA ALA A 283 24.15 7.40 7.77
C ALA A 283 24.42 6.14 6.93
N ILE A 284 23.43 5.76 6.13
CA ILE A 284 23.54 4.59 5.24
C ILE A 284 23.94 5.03 3.83
N ARG A 285 24.56 4.13 3.06
CA ARG A 285 24.95 4.39 1.66
C ARG A 285 24.53 3.22 0.76
N PRO A 286 23.25 3.15 0.34
CA PRO A 286 22.77 2.13 -0.58
C PRO A 286 23.57 2.13 -1.90
N LYS A 287 23.59 1.00 -2.58
CA LYS A 287 24.19 0.83 -3.91
C LYS A 287 23.11 0.89 -4.98
N ALA A 288 23.44 1.52 -6.09
CA ALA A 288 22.71 1.47 -7.36
C ALA A 288 23.41 0.46 -8.27
N VAL A 289 22.70 -0.57 -8.71
CA VAL A 289 23.18 -1.55 -9.68
C VAL A 289 22.45 -1.30 -11.00
N LEU A 290 23.14 -0.73 -11.97
CA LEU A 290 22.59 -0.41 -13.28
C LEU A 290 22.85 -1.57 -14.24
N HIS A 291 21.78 -2.08 -14.84
CA HIS A 291 21.81 -3.09 -15.89
C HIS A 291 21.38 -2.46 -17.22
N TYR A 292 22.11 -2.75 -18.30
CA TYR A 292 21.78 -2.27 -19.64
C TYR A 292 22.42 -3.13 -20.73
N ARG A 293 21.93 -2.97 -21.95
CA ARG A 293 22.53 -3.61 -23.14
C ARG A 293 23.13 -2.56 -24.07
N ARG A 294 24.29 -2.87 -24.66
CA ARG A 294 24.92 -2.08 -25.72
C ARG A 294 25.28 -3.01 -26.89
N GLY A 295 24.57 -2.85 -28.00
CA GLY A 295 24.61 -3.84 -29.08
C GLY A 295 24.02 -5.17 -28.61
N LYS A 296 24.78 -6.26 -28.73
CA LYS A 296 24.38 -7.61 -28.27
C LYS A 296 24.95 -8.02 -26.91
N LYS A 297 25.63 -7.11 -26.21
CA LYS A 297 26.30 -7.40 -24.93
C LYS A 297 25.57 -6.75 -23.77
N ASP A 298 25.39 -7.51 -22.71
CA ASP A 298 24.80 -7.08 -21.45
C ASP A 298 25.89 -6.58 -20.50
N TYR A 299 25.59 -5.50 -19.79
CA TYR A 299 26.51 -4.81 -18.89
C TYR A 299 25.86 -4.55 -17.54
N VAL A 300 26.66 -4.63 -16.49
CA VAL A 300 26.29 -4.29 -15.11
C VAL A 300 27.31 -3.30 -14.58
N VAL A 301 26.86 -2.16 -14.05
CA VAL A 301 27.71 -1.12 -13.47
C VAL A 301 27.15 -0.72 -12.11
N GLU A 302 28.02 -0.67 -11.10
CA GLU A 302 27.65 -0.32 -9.73
C GLU A 302 28.14 1.08 -9.36
N LYS A 303 27.30 1.84 -8.65
CA LYS A 303 27.66 3.09 -7.97
C LYS A 303 27.00 3.15 -6.60
N ARG A 304 27.50 4.01 -5.71
CA ARG A 304 26.84 4.29 -4.43
C ARG A 304 26.00 5.57 -4.51
N PHE A 305 24.82 5.52 -3.91
CA PHE A 305 24.04 6.72 -3.64
C PHE A 305 24.77 7.62 -2.63
N LYS A 306 24.33 8.88 -2.52
CA LYS A 306 24.75 9.76 -1.43
C LYS A 306 24.31 9.17 -0.09
N ALA A 307 25.00 9.57 0.98
CA ALA A 307 24.66 9.13 2.32
C ALA A 307 23.27 9.64 2.73
N VAL A 308 22.50 8.81 3.44
CA VAL A 308 21.19 9.16 3.98
C VAL A 308 21.25 9.00 5.50
N GLY A 309 21.18 10.13 6.21
CA GLY A 309 21.18 10.18 7.68
C GLY A 309 19.84 9.78 8.30
N LYS A 310 19.79 9.79 9.63
CA LYS A 310 18.57 9.50 10.39
C LYS A 310 17.50 10.55 10.10
N ASN A 311 16.30 10.07 9.74
CA ASN A 311 15.15 10.87 9.29
C ASN A 311 15.40 11.67 8.01
N GLU A 312 16.48 11.42 7.26
CA GLU A 312 16.72 12.11 5.99
C GLU A 312 16.05 11.36 4.83
N MET A 313 15.74 12.12 3.78
CA MET A 313 15.21 11.64 2.52
C MET A 313 16.10 12.14 1.38
N LEU A 314 16.53 11.25 0.51
CA LEU A 314 17.41 11.54 -0.63
C LEU A 314 16.66 11.30 -1.94
N TYR A 315 16.55 12.33 -2.78
CA TYR A 315 16.20 12.21 -4.19
C TYR A 315 17.47 12.25 -5.04
N GLN A 316 17.75 11.18 -5.78
CA GLN A 316 18.94 11.09 -6.61
C GLN A 316 18.58 10.73 -8.06
N ASP A 317 18.87 11.64 -8.97
CA ASP A 317 18.83 11.40 -10.41
C ASP A 317 19.82 10.30 -10.81
N VAL A 318 19.30 9.25 -11.43
CA VAL A 318 20.06 8.06 -11.84
C VAL A 318 20.96 8.36 -13.03
N LYS A 319 20.49 9.12 -14.03
CA LYS A 319 21.33 9.50 -15.17
C LYS A 319 22.50 10.37 -14.73
N ALA A 320 22.27 11.29 -13.79
CA ALA A 320 23.34 12.07 -13.19
C ALA A 320 24.33 11.19 -12.42
N LEU A 321 23.83 10.24 -11.62
CA LEU A 321 24.68 9.29 -10.88
C LEU A 321 25.59 8.51 -11.83
N PHE A 322 25.07 8.05 -12.97
CA PHE A 322 25.78 7.31 -14.01
C PHE A 322 26.25 8.19 -15.18
N GLY A 323 26.52 9.49 -14.97
CA GLY A 323 26.77 10.47 -16.05
C GLY A 323 27.94 10.20 -16.99
N SER A 324 28.76 9.17 -16.73
CA SER A 324 29.78 8.65 -17.65
C SER A 324 29.19 7.82 -18.80
N LEU A 325 27.91 7.43 -18.73
CA LEU A 325 27.22 6.63 -19.74
C LEU A 325 26.36 7.50 -20.65
N ASP A 326 26.38 7.19 -21.95
CA ASP A 326 25.47 7.78 -22.94
C ASP A 326 24.20 6.92 -23.04
N PHE A 327 23.15 7.33 -22.33
CA PHE A 327 21.86 6.64 -22.30
C PHE A 327 21.16 6.57 -23.67
N SER A 328 21.57 7.38 -24.65
CA SER A 328 21.02 7.31 -26.02
C SER A 328 21.61 6.19 -26.86
N LYS A 329 22.68 5.52 -26.38
CA LYS A 329 23.38 4.42 -27.06
C LYS A 329 23.22 3.06 -26.37
N ILE A 330 22.34 2.98 -25.38
CA ILE A 330 22.04 1.75 -24.64
C ILE A 330 20.57 1.42 -24.77
N SER A 331 20.25 0.14 -24.63
CA SER A 331 18.88 -0.35 -24.64
C SER A 331 18.48 -0.92 -23.27
N ALA A 332 17.18 -0.82 -23.01
CA ALA A 332 16.50 -1.44 -21.87
C ALA A 332 17.10 -1.19 -20.46
N PRO A 333 17.62 0.03 -20.15
CA PRO A 333 18.32 0.24 -18.89
C PRO A 333 17.36 0.23 -17.68
N TYR A 334 17.80 -0.42 -16.60
CA TYR A 334 17.10 -0.39 -15.31
C TYR A 334 18.07 -0.40 -14.15
N VAL A 335 17.66 0.17 -13.01
CA VAL A 335 18.43 0.24 -11.78
C VAL A 335 17.79 -0.59 -10.68
N GLU A 336 18.61 -1.37 -10.00
CA GLU A 336 18.27 -2.02 -8.73
C GLU A 336 18.90 -1.22 -7.58
N VAL A 337 18.18 -1.12 -6.46
CA VAL A 337 18.73 -0.55 -5.23
C VAL A 337 19.07 -1.70 -4.28
N GLN A 338 20.29 -1.73 -3.78
CA GLN A 338 20.76 -2.71 -2.81
C GLN A 338 21.24 -2.00 -1.53
N THR A 339 20.97 -2.61 -0.38
CA THR A 339 21.37 -2.10 0.94
C THR A 339 22.05 -3.17 1.77
N GLU A 340 23.04 -2.80 2.59
CA GLU A 340 23.73 -3.70 3.53
C GLU A 340 22.99 -3.78 4.87
N VAL A 341 21.96 -2.95 5.08
CA VAL A 341 21.13 -2.90 6.28
C VAL A 341 19.64 -2.98 5.91
N LYS A 342 18.76 -3.16 6.89
CA LYS A 342 17.32 -3.19 6.63
C LYS A 342 16.82 -1.81 6.17
N LEU A 343 16.03 -1.73 5.11
CA LEU A 343 15.59 -0.45 4.54
C LEU A 343 14.11 -0.47 4.19
N HIS A 344 13.48 0.71 4.23
CA HIS A 344 12.18 0.91 3.58
C HIS A 344 12.31 0.77 2.06
N ARG A 345 11.20 0.48 1.38
CA ARG A 345 11.20 0.41 -0.09
C ARG A 345 11.56 1.77 -0.67
N PRO A 346 12.49 1.84 -1.64
CA PRO A 346 12.70 3.04 -2.44
C PRO A 346 11.45 3.39 -3.27
N ASN A 347 11.27 4.69 -3.50
CA ASN A 347 10.30 5.22 -4.45
C ASN A 347 11.00 5.64 -5.74
N TYR A 348 10.35 5.46 -6.87
CA TYR A 348 10.82 5.81 -8.21
C TYR A 348 9.96 6.95 -8.76
N TYR A 349 10.61 7.99 -9.25
CA TYR A 349 9.98 9.20 -9.73
C TYR A 349 10.44 9.52 -11.14
N TYR A 350 9.51 9.61 -12.07
CA TYR A 350 9.78 9.88 -13.47
C TYR A 350 9.53 11.35 -13.79
N ARG A 351 10.53 12.05 -14.33
CA ARG A 351 10.41 13.48 -14.66
C ARG A 351 11.01 13.84 -16.01
N ASP A 352 10.48 14.92 -16.57
CA ASP A 352 11.13 15.69 -17.63
C ASP A 352 12.24 16.54 -16.99
N LEU A 353 13.45 16.56 -17.55
CA LEU A 353 14.57 17.34 -17.05
C LEU A 353 14.32 18.85 -17.12
N LYS A 354 13.43 19.31 -18.01
CA LYS A 354 13.00 20.71 -18.11
C LYS A 354 11.91 21.06 -17.10
N SER A 355 11.29 20.06 -16.46
CA SER A 355 10.31 20.25 -15.40
C SER A 355 10.87 19.82 -14.03
N LYS A 356 10.22 20.31 -12.97
CA LYS A 356 10.45 19.88 -11.59
C LYS A 356 9.41 18.87 -11.11
N GLU A 357 8.38 18.60 -11.92
CA GLU A 357 7.24 17.80 -11.51
C GLU A 357 7.38 16.36 -12.05
N TYR A 358 6.70 15.41 -11.40
CA TYR A 358 6.78 13.98 -11.71
C TYR A 358 5.56 13.49 -12.48
N TYR A 359 5.76 13.04 -13.72
CA TYR A 359 4.67 12.56 -14.57
C TYR A 359 4.25 11.12 -14.25
N ASP A 360 5.10 10.36 -13.57
CA ASP A 360 4.79 9.02 -13.09
C ASP A 360 5.58 8.70 -11.82
N THR A 361 5.04 7.81 -11.00
CA THR A 361 5.66 7.37 -9.75
C THR A 361 5.41 5.89 -9.51
N SER A 362 6.35 5.21 -8.87
CA SER A 362 6.25 3.77 -8.59
C SER A 362 6.99 3.40 -7.31
N HIS A 363 6.51 2.38 -6.60
CA HIS A 363 7.24 1.75 -5.50
C HIS A 363 8.12 0.62 -6.01
N ALA A 364 9.29 0.47 -5.40
CA ALA A 364 10.13 -0.68 -5.70
C ALA A 364 9.50 -2.01 -5.30
N GLY A 365 9.71 -3.01 -6.15
CA GLY A 365 9.29 -4.39 -5.87
C GLY A 365 10.18 -5.03 -4.80
N PRO A 366 9.65 -5.94 -3.96
CA PRO A 366 10.49 -6.79 -3.14
C PRO A 366 11.25 -7.79 -4.02
N ASP A 367 12.47 -8.15 -3.61
CA ASP A 367 13.24 -9.24 -4.22
C ASP A 367 12.40 -10.54 -4.26
N LEU A 368 11.99 -10.96 -5.46
CA LEU A 368 11.17 -12.15 -5.64
C LEU A 368 11.86 -13.42 -5.15
N ARG A 369 13.19 -13.50 -5.17
CA ARG A 369 13.92 -14.70 -4.70
C ARG A 369 13.75 -14.89 -3.19
N ASN A 370 13.63 -13.81 -2.44
CA ASN A 370 13.31 -13.86 -1.01
C ASN A 370 11.84 -14.20 -0.76
N PHE A 371 10.94 -13.76 -1.65
CA PHE A 371 9.52 -14.08 -1.57
C PHE A 371 9.23 -15.55 -1.90
N VAL A 372 9.94 -16.09 -2.90
CA VAL A 372 9.89 -17.50 -3.31
C VAL A 372 10.29 -18.45 -2.20
N ARG A 373 11.25 -18.11 -1.32
CA ARG A 373 11.59 -18.99 -0.18
C ARG A 373 10.39 -19.35 0.69
N LYS A 374 9.32 -18.55 0.66
CA LYS A 374 8.08 -18.78 1.39
C LYS A 374 6.97 -19.39 0.53
N SER A 375 7.10 -19.42 -0.80
CA SER A 375 6.08 -19.86 -1.76
C SER A 375 6.54 -21.06 -2.57
N TYR A 376 5.60 -21.83 -3.16
CA TYR A 376 5.86 -22.98 -4.05
C TYR A 376 7.00 -23.92 -3.59
N ARG A 377 6.83 -24.65 -2.47
CA ARG A 377 7.89 -25.53 -1.89
C ARG A 377 9.25 -24.84 -1.66
N GLY A 378 9.34 -23.51 -1.69
CA GLY A 378 10.60 -22.75 -1.65
C GLY A 378 11.38 -22.73 -2.97
N MET A 379 10.80 -23.21 -4.08
CA MET A 379 11.45 -23.33 -5.39
C MET A 379 11.09 -22.17 -6.32
N ALA A 380 12.07 -21.70 -7.08
CA ALA A 380 11.91 -20.61 -8.04
C ALA A 380 11.22 -21.01 -9.35
N GLU A 381 11.14 -22.32 -9.64
CA GLU A 381 10.66 -22.82 -10.92
C GLU A 381 9.79 -24.06 -10.75
N ILE A 382 8.86 -24.23 -11.69
CA ILE A 382 8.06 -25.45 -11.87
C ILE A 382 8.78 -26.33 -12.90
N SER A 383 8.89 -27.63 -12.62
CA SER A 383 9.53 -28.56 -13.58
C SER A 383 8.69 -28.73 -14.85
N SER A 384 9.33 -28.97 -15.99
CA SER A 384 8.61 -29.14 -17.27
C SER A 384 7.62 -30.32 -17.24
N ASP A 385 7.94 -31.41 -16.52
CA ASP A 385 7.04 -32.56 -16.34
C ASP A 385 5.79 -32.19 -15.54
N GLU A 386 5.96 -31.37 -14.49
CA GLU A 386 4.87 -30.89 -13.65
C GLU A 386 4.00 -29.87 -14.40
N PHE A 387 4.62 -28.97 -15.16
CA PHE A 387 3.93 -28.04 -16.06
C PHE A 387 3.06 -28.78 -17.09
N LYS A 388 3.60 -29.83 -17.71
CA LYS A 388 2.85 -30.67 -18.65
C LYS A 388 1.64 -31.33 -17.98
N LYS A 389 1.81 -31.91 -16.77
CA LYS A 389 0.70 -32.51 -16.01
C LYS A 389 -0.41 -31.50 -15.72
N PHE A 390 -0.06 -30.28 -15.31
CA PHE A 390 -1.05 -29.23 -15.06
C PHE A 390 -1.82 -28.85 -16.32
N ARG A 391 -1.12 -28.66 -17.43
CA ARG A 391 -1.74 -28.35 -18.72
C ARG A 391 -2.69 -29.46 -19.17
N ASP A 392 -2.30 -30.73 -19.02
CA ASP A 392 -3.13 -31.89 -19.36
C ASP A 392 -4.40 -31.95 -18.49
N LEU A 393 -4.34 -31.43 -17.25
CA LEU A 393 -5.49 -31.28 -16.36
C LEU A 393 -6.34 -30.03 -16.65
N GLY A 394 -5.91 -29.15 -17.57
CA GLY A 394 -6.57 -27.88 -17.86
C GLY A 394 -6.29 -26.78 -16.83
N ILE A 395 -5.15 -26.86 -16.14
CA ILE A 395 -4.72 -25.91 -15.12
C ILE A 395 -3.67 -24.95 -15.66
N VAL A 396 -3.94 -23.64 -15.53
CA VAL A 396 -3.00 -22.56 -15.84
C VAL A 396 -2.02 -22.42 -14.66
N THR A 397 -0.72 -22.54 -14.93
CA THR A 397 0.32 -22.43 -13.92
C THR A 397 0.88 -21.02 -13.77
N PHE A 398 0.70 -20.18 -14.79
CA PHE A 398 1.19 -18.81 -14.82
C PHE A 398 0.31 -17.96 -15.74
N ASP A 399 -0.04 -16.77 -15.27
CA ASP A 399 -0.78 -15.76 -16.01
C ASP A 399 -0.35 -14.37 -15.54
N LEU A 400 -0.11 -13.49 -16.50
CA LEU A 400 0.01 -12.05 -16.29
C LEU A 400 -1.17 -11.35 -17.01
N PRO A 401 -2.26 -11.03 -16.29
CA PRO A 401 -3.42 -10.39 -16.90
C PRO A 401 -3.17 -8.89 -17.12
N CYS A 402 -3.50 -8.41 -18.32
CA CYS A 402 -3.43 -7.02 -18.72
C CYS A 402 -4.79 -6.56 -19.28
N PHE A 403 -5.07 -5.26 -19.23
CA PHE A 403 -6.35 -4.71 -19.67
C PHE A 403 -6.20 -3.89 -20.95
N LEU A 404 -7.01 -4.17 -21.97
CA LEU A 404 -7.22 -3.27 -23.10
C LEU A 404 -8.55 -2.53 -22.91
N LEU A 405 -8.48 -1.21 -22.73
CA LEU A 405 -9.65 -0.39 -22.46
C LEU A 405 -10.46 -0.12 -23.73
N PRO A 406 -11.76 0.22 -23.62
CA PRO A 406 -12.56 0.61 -24.77
C PRO A 406 -11.95 1.80 -25.50
N LYS A 407 -11.96 1.76 -26.85
CA LYS A 407 -11.39 2.81 -27.71
C LYS A 407 -11.90 4.23 -27.40
N ALA A 408 -13.14 4.33 -26.91
CA ALA A 408 -13.75 5.59 -26.49
C ALA A 408 -12.97 6.29 -25.36
N THR A 409 -12.27 5.53 -24.50
CA THR A 409 -11.43 6.08 -23.43
C THR A 409 -10.16 6.74 -23.96
N GLN A 410 -9.74 6.40 -25.19
CA GLN A 410 -8.49 6.82 -25.81
C GLN A 410 -7.25 6.52 -24.94
N VAL A 411 -7.31 5.51 -24.09
CA VAL A 411 -6.18 5.03 -23.28
C VAL A 411 -5.53 3.86 -23.98
N GLU A 412 -4.21 3.97 -24.18
CA GLU A 412 -3.34 2.90 -24.66
C GLU A 412 -2.75 2.13 -23.49
N THR A 413 -2.56 0.82 -23.66
CA THR A 413 -1.94 -0.06 -22.66
C THR A 413 -0.59 -0.54 -23.17
N LEU A 414 0.44 -0.30 -22.38
CA LEU A 414 1.77 -0.87 -22.55
C LEU A 414 2.07 -1.80 -21.37
N ILE A 415 2.95 -2.77 -21.60
CA ILE A 415 3.51 -3.59 -20.53
C ILE A 415 5.02 -3.38 -20.49
N ALA A 416 5.57 -3.32 -19.27
CA ALA A 416 7.00 -3.38 -19.07
C ALA A 416 7.41 -4.64 -18.31
N LEU A 417 8.26 -5.45 -18.93
CA LEU A 417 8.78 -6.69 -18.35
C LEU A 417 10.25 -6.48 -17.91
N GLY A 418 10.59 -7.03 -16.75
CA GLY A 418 11.90 -6.90 -16.13
C GLY A 418 12.62 -8.23 -15.97
N ASN A 419 13.88 -8.18 -15.54
CA ASN A 419 14.59 -9.34 -14.98
C ASN A 419 14.07 -9.76 -13.59
N ASP A 420 13.00 -9.13 -13.13
CA ASP A 420 12.35 -9.42 -11.87
C ASP A 420 11.37 -10.58 -12.04
N SER A 421 11.94 -11.75 -12.32
CA SER A 421 11.23 -13.01 -12.49
C SER A 421 12.06 -14.13 -11.87
N THR A 422 11.37 -15.17 -11.41
CA THR A 422 12.03 -16.33 -10.82
C THR A 422 12.68 -17.24 -11.87
N ALA A 423 12.25 -17.12 -13.13
CA ALA A 423 12.85 -17.71 -14.32
C ALA A 423 12.77 -16.74 -15.50
N LYS A 424 13.74 -16.80 -16.43
CA LYS A 424 13.67 -16.00 -17.67
C LYS A 424 12.58 -16.55 -18.59
N ILE A 425 11.66 -15.69 -19.03
CA ILE A 425 10.62 -16.01 -20.02
C ILE A 425 10.64 -14.93 -21.09
N ILE A 426 10.64 -15.32 -22.35
CA ILE A 426 10.51 -14.36 -23.45
C ILE A 426 9.37 -14.73 -24.40
N ASP A 427 8.96 -15.99 -24.43
CA ASP A 427 7.87 -16.45 -25.29
C ASP A 427 6.61 -16.63 -24.46
N PHE A 428 5.53 -15.99 -24.90
CA PHE A 428 4.23 -16.02 -24.25
C PHE A 428 3.16 -16.45 -25.24
N GLU A 429 2.17 -17.19 -24.75
CA GLU A 429 0.88 -17.35 -25.43
C GLU A 429 -0.05 -16.23 -24.93
N LEU A 430 -0.60 -15.43 -25.84
CA LEU A 430 -1.50 -14.32 -25.54
C LEU A 430 -2.94 -14.76 -25.77
N ASP A 431 -3.68 -14.98 -24.67
CA ASP A 431 -5.10 -15.28 -24.70
C ASP A 431 -5.94 -14.01 -24.54
N LEU A 432 -6.78 -13.72 -25.53
CA LEU A 432 -7.63 -12.52 -25.56
C LEU A 432 -9.06 -12.87 -25.13
N PHE A 433 -9.43 -12.49 -23.92
CA PHE A 433 -10.79 -12.65 -23.40
C PHE A 433 -11.56 -11.34 -23.49
N ASN A 434 -12.78 -11.38 -24.02
CA ASN A 434 -13.67 -10.22 -23.93
C ASN A 434 -14.19 -10.05 -22.48
N TYR A 435 -14.94 -8.98 -22.21
CA TYR A 435 -15.50 -8.73 -20.88
C TYR A 435 -16.45 -9.83 -20.37
N SER A 436 -17.10 -10.59 -21.26
CA SER A 436 -17.93 -11.74 -20.88
C SER A 436 -17.13 -13.03 -20.59
N GLY A 437 -15.80 -12.98 -20.58
CA GLY A 437 -14.94 -14.15 -20.33
C GLY A 437 -14.82 -15.12 -21.51
N ARG A 438 -15.29 -14.74 -22.70
CA ARG A 438 -15.14 -15.56 -23.91
C ARG A 438 -13.77 -15.33 -24.53
N LEU A 439 -13.03 -16.41 -24.75
CA LEU A 439 -11.80 -16.40 -25.55
C LEU A 439 -12.13 -16.04 -27.00
N ILE A 440 -11.53 -14.95 -27.48
CA ILE A 440 -11.69 -14.45 -28.85
C ILE A 440 -10.58 -15.00 -29.74
N LYS A 441 -9.34 -15.00 -29.24
CA LYS A 441 -8.16 -15.43 -30.00
C LYS A 441 -7.02 -15.81 -29.04
N SER A 442 -6.19 -16.76 -29.47
CA SER A 442 -4.88 -17.07 -28.88
C SER A 442 -3.82 -16.98 -29.97
N PHE A 443 -2.61 -16.51 -29.63
CA PHE A 443 -1.43 -16.53 -30.48
C PHE A 443 -0.13 -16.39 -29.68
N ASP A 444 0.97 -16.91 -30.21
CA ASP A 444 2.29 -16.79 -29.60
C ASP A 444 2.93 -15.43 -29.88
N GLN A 445 3.63 -14.88 -28.89
CA GLN A 445 4.35 -13.62 -28.98
C GLN A 445 5.66 -13.69 -28.20
N THR A 446 6.76 -13.31 -28.86
CA THR A 446 8.05 -13.11 -28.20
C THR A 446 8.18 -11.67 -27.70
N LEU A 447 8.54 -11.51 -26.43
CA LEU A 447 8.77 -10.26 -25.71
C LEU A 447 10.20 -10.27 -25.12
N ASP A 448 11.22 -10.03 -25.96
CA ASP A 448 12.62 -9.91 -25.51
C ASP A 448 12.89 -8.58 -24.77
N TYR A 449 12.60 -8.57 -23.47
CA TYR A 449 12.74 -7.39 -22.63
C TYR A 449 14.18 -6.93 -22.38
N ASP A 450 15.20 -7.69 -22.78
CA ASP A 450 16.59 -7.22 -22.79
C ASP A 450 16.87 -6.29 -23.98
N SER A 451 16.07 -6.40 -25.05
CA SER A 451 16.13 -5.51 -26.21
C SER A 451 15.21 -4.29 -26.07
N GLN A 452 13.97 -4.50 -25.59
CA GLN A 452 12.92 -3.50 -25.53
C GLN A 452 12.11 -3.65 -24.25
N ARG A 453 12.06 -2.62 -23.40
CA ARG A 453 11.35 -2.73 -22.12
C ARG A 453 9.85 -2.62 -22.22
N TYR A 454 9.35 -1.76 -23.11
CA TYR A 454 7.93 -1.44 -23.21
C TYR A 454 7.34 -2.03 -24.48
N TYR A 455 6.26 -2.79 -24.36
CA TYR A 455 5.52 -3.36 -25.48
C TYR A 455 4.11 -2.79 -25.54
N SER A 456 3.69 -2.35 -26.72
CA SER A 456 2.32 -1.88 -26.95
C SER A 456 1.41 -3.07 -27.18
N LEU A 457 0.54 -3.35 -26.21
CA LEU A 457 -0.43 -4.44 -26.35
C LEU A 457 -1.45 -4.12 -27.45
N SER A 458 -1.82 -2.86 -27.61
CA SER A 458 -2.72 -2.43 -28.69
C SER A 458 -2.11 -2.72 -30.07
N GLU A 459 -0.84 -2.37 -30.30
CA GLU A 459 -0.17 -2.62 -31.59
C GLU A 459 -0.02 -4.12 -31.87
N ILE A 460 0.33 -4.91 -30.85
CA ILE A 460 0.44 -6.38 -30.96
C ILE A 460 -0.91 -6.97 -31.37
N VAL A 461 -2.00 -6.59 -30.69
CA VAL A 461 -3.34 -7.09 -30.97
C VAL A 461 -3.88 -6.60 -32.34
N GLU A 462 -3.60 -5.35 -32.70
CA GLU A 462 -3.91 -4.77 -34.01
C GLU A 462 -3.23 -5.53 -35.15
N SER A 463 -1.94 -5.88 -35.01
CA SER A 463 -1.19 -6.64 -36.01
C SER A 463 -1.78 -8.04 -36.28
N HIS A 464 -2.57 -8.56 -35.34
CA HIS A 464 -3.29 -9.83 -35.45
C HIS A 464 -4.76 -9.66 -35.88
N GLY A 465 -5.15 -8.48 -36.40
CA GLY A 465 -6.46 -8.22 -36.99
C GLY A 465 -7.57 -7.86 -36.00
N LEU A 466 -7.23 -7.46 -34.77
CA LEU A 466 -8.18 -7.18 -33.69
C LEU A 466 -8.13 -5.73 -33.19
N GLY A 467 -8.11 -4.75 -34.11
CA GLY A 467 -7.82 -3.36 -33.75
C GLY A 467 -8.86 -2.60 -32.91
N ASP A 468 -10.08 -3.12 -32.78
CA ASP A 468 -11.11 -2.55 -31.90
C ASP A 468 -11.35 -3.42 -30.65
N PHE A 469 -10.46 -4.36 -30.35
CA PHE A 469 -10.60 -5.24 -29.19
C PHE A 469 -10.45 -4.47 -27.86
N SER A 470 -11.33 -4.79 -26.91
CA SER A 470 -11.22 -4.39 -25.51
C SER A 470 -11.62 -5.56 -24.61
N GLY A 471 -10.97 -5.69 -23.47
CA GLY A 471 -11.09 -6.85 -22.60
C GLY A 471 -9.79 -7.15 -21.86
N ILE A 472 -9.56 -8.44 -21.59
CA ILE A 472 -8.41 -8.96 -20.86
C ILE A 472 -7.46 -9.63 -21.85
N VAL A 473 -6.17 -9.32 -21.72
CA VAL A 473 -5.08 -10.01 -22.41
C VAL A 473 -4.29 -10.78 -21.36
N SER A 474 -4.42 -12.10 -21.36
CA SER A 474 -3.68 -13.02 -20.48
C SER A 474 -2.36 -13.40 -21.14
N LEU A 475 -1.23 -13.03 -20.55
CA LEU A 475 0.08 -13.48 -20.98
C LEU A 475 0.42 -14.79 -20.24
N ARG A 476 0.29 -15.91 -20.94
CA ARG A 476 0.53 -17.26 -20.43
C ARG A 476 1.82 -17.85 -21.03
N LEU A 477 2.25 -18.98 -20.49
CA LEU A 477 3.45 -19.66 -20.97
C LEU A 477 3.11 -20.57 -22.14
N THR A 478 3.95 -20.55 -23.18
CA THR A 478 3.78 -21.45 -24.32
C THR A 478 3.97 -22.92 -23.92
N ALA A 479 3.40 -23.81 -24.73
CA ALA A 479 3.42 -25.25 -24.49
C ALA A 479 4.81 -25.87 -24.34
N ASP A 480 5.83 -25.26 -24.95
CA ASP A 480 7.20 -25.76 -25.00
C ASP A 480 8.13 -25.12 -23.95
N THR A 481 7.57 -24.33 -23.03
CA THR A 481 8.33 -23.66 -21.97
C THR A 481 9.01 -24.68 -21.05
N ARG A 482 10.34 -24.58 -20.93
CA ARG A 482 11.14 -25.46 -20.05
C ARG A 482 11.33 -24.91 -18.64
N ASN A 483 11.61 -23.62 -18.51
CA ASN A 483 11.85 -22.94 -17.25
C ASN A 483 10.58 -22.16 -16.87
N VAL A 484 9.72 -22.79 -16.09
CA VAL A 484 8.41 -22.22 -15.75
C VAL A 484 8.55 -21.36 -14.49
N PRO A 485 8.36 -20.04 -14.56
CA PRO A 485 8.41 -19.17 -13.39
C PRO A 485 7.29 -19.49 -12.39
N VAL A 486 7.56 -19.24 -11.12
CA VAL A 486 6.53 -19.18 -10.08
C VAL A 486 5.97 -17.76 -9.98
N LEU A 487 6.82 -16.74 -10.12
CA LEU A 487 6.45 -15.33 -10.01
C LEU A 487 7.22 -14.48 -11.02
N LEU A 488 6.55 -13.45 -11.50
CA LEU A 488 7.13 -12.36 -12.29
C LEU A 488 6.54 -11.04 -11.81
N ASN A 489 7.38 -10.03 -11.63
CA ASN A 489 6.96 -8.65 -11.44
C ASN A 489 7.04 -7.92 -12.78
N SER A 490 5.94 -7.31 -13.17
CA SER A 490 5.85 -6.45 -14.35
C SER A 490 5.38 -5.06 -13.94
N ILE A 491 5.31 -4.17 -14.92
CA ILE A 491 4.65 -2.88 -14.77
C ILE A 491 3.54 -2.80 -15.81
N SER A 492 2.33 -2.52 -15.34
CA SER A 492 1.21 -2.12 -16.21
C SER A 492 1.32 -0.63 -16.46
N VAL A 493 1.32 -0.24 -17.72
CA VAL A 493 1.54 1.14 -18.14
C VAL A 493 0.36 1.60 -18.99
N TYR A 494 -0.14 2.79 -18.70
CA TYR A 494 -1.26 3.38 -19.43
C TYR A 494 -0.90 4.78 -19.92
N ARG A 495 -1.39 5.15 -21.10
CA ARG A 495 -1.20 6.49 -21.66
C ARG A 495 -2.46 6.94 -22.38
N HIS A 496 -2.98 8.11 -22.04
CA HIS A 496 -4.06 8.71 -22.81
C HIS A 496 -3.50 9.32 -24.12
N LYS A 497 -4.15 9.12 -25.28
CA LYS A 497 -3.65 9.59 -26.60
C LYS A 497 -3.42 11.10 -26.69
N LYS A 498 -4.15 11.89 -25.92
CA LYS A 498 -3.98 13.35 -25.81
C LYS A 498 -2.88 13.78 -24.82
N SER A 499 -2.42 12.86 -23.97
CA SER A 499 -1.33 13.09 -23.01
C SER A 499 -0.03 12.50 -23.57
N GLY A 500 1.05 13.28 -23.56
CA GLY A 500 2.37 12.80 -23.99
C GLY A 500 3.05 11.84 -23.01
N TYR A 501 2.50 11.66 -21.80
CA TYR A 501 3.14 10.93 -20.71
C TYR A 501 2.36 9.68 -20.34
N PHE A 502 3.11 8.62 -20.02
CA PHE A 502 2.56 7.39 -19.47
C PHE A 502 2.46 7.50 -17.93
N THR A 503 1.59 6.69 -17.36
CA THR A 503 1.51 6.40 -15.93
C THR A 503 1.62 4.89 -15.72
N SER A 504 2.08 4.45 -14.56
CA SER A 504 2.32 3.04 -14.32
C SER A 504 1.93 2.57 -12.93
N THR A 505 1.65 1.26 -12.81
CA THR A 505 1.44 0.57 -11.53
C THR A 505 2.03 -0.83 -11.58
N ALA A 506 2.12 -1.47 -10.41
CA ALA A 506 2.59 -2.83 -10.29
C ALA A 506 1.71 -3.81 -11.09
N GLY A 507 2.34 -4.57 -11.99
CA GLY A 507 1.80 -5.80 -12.53
C GLY A 507 2.50 -7.00 -11.88
N ALA A 508 1.80 -8.12 -11.75
CA ALA A 508 2.39 -9.36 -11.25
C ALA A 508 1.84 -10.55 -12.03
N GLY A 509 2.75 -11.38 -12.54
CA GLY A 509 2.46 -12.67 -13.14
C GLY A 509 2.68 -13.78 -12.11
N SER A 510 1.70 -14.67 -11.98
CA SER A 510 1.76 -15.82 -11.06
C SER A 510 0.69 -16.84 -11.46
N GLN A 511 0.58 -17.96 -10.74
CA GLN A 511 -0.57 -18.85 -10.91
C GLN A 511 -1.88 -18.07 -10.64
N PRO A 512 -2.81 -17.99 -11.60
CA PRO A 512 -4.07 -17.29 -11.38
C PRO A 512 -4.91 -17.98 -10.29
N ALA A 513 -5.75 -17.19 -9.62
CA ALA A 513 -6.55 -17.64 -8.50
C ALA A 513 -7.72 -18.57 -8.92
N ASN A 514 -8.66 -18.83 -8.00
CA ASN A 514 -9.92 -19.53 -8.29
C ASN A 514 -9.81 -20.96 -8.80
N LEU A 515 -8.73 -21.65 -8.44
CA LEU A 515 -8.67 -23.10 -8.52
C LEU A 515 -9.57 -23.75 -7.46
N PRO A 516 -10.25 -24.87 -7.78
CA PRO A 516 -11.03 -25.60 -6.80
C PRO A 516 -10.19 -25.98 -5.58
N PHE A 517 -10.75 -25.81 -4.38
CA PHE A 517 -10.01 -25.96 -3.12
C PHE A 517 -9.33 -27.34 -2.97
N TYR A 518 -9.93 -28.41 -3.50
CA TYR A 518 -9.35 -29.76 -3.44
C TYR A 518 -8.07 -29.95 -4.27
N PHE A 519 -7.81 -29.11 -5.29
CA PHE A 519 -6.50 -29.09 -5.96
C PHE A 519 -5.37 -28.65 -5.03
N ARG A 520 -5.70 -27.97 -3.92
CA ARG A 520 -4.75 -27.53 -2.89
C ARG A 520 -4.57 -28.55 -1.76
N ALA A 521 -5.37 -29.61 -1.73
CA ALA A 521 -5.34 -30.62 -0.67
C ALA A 521 -4.32 -31.76 -0.93
N GLY A 522 -3.90 -31.93 -2.19
CA GLY A 522 -2.92 -32.94 -2.58
C GLY A 522 -1.50 -32.37 -2.62
N PRO A 523 -0.48 -33.16 -2.23
CA PRO A 523 0.89 -32.73 -2.42
C PRO A 523 1.22 -32.62 -3.91
N PRO A 524 1.97 -31.58 -4.26
CA PRO A 524 2.39 -30.49 -3.39
C PRO A 524 1.38 -29.39 -3.17
N ASN A 525 1.50 -28.77 -2.01
CA ASN A 525 0.88 -27.48 -1.74
C ASN A 525 1.60 -26.42 -2.61
N TYR A 526 1.07 -26.23 -3.81
CA TYR A 526 1.59 -25.34 -4.84
C TYR A 526 1.47 -23.84 -4.48
N LEU A 527 0.71 -23.50 -3.44
CA LEU A 527 0.37 -22.12 -3.11
C LEU A 527 0.79 -21.76 -1.68
N ASN A 528 1.28 -20.52 -1.54
CA ASN A 528 1.36 -19.81 -0.26
C ASN A 528 0.06 -20.02 0.52
N ASN A 529 0.10 -20.71 1.66
CA ASN A 529 -0.74 -20.71 2.87
C ASN A 529 -2.20 -20.17 2.89
N ALA A 530 -2.86 -19.91 1.75
CA ALA A 530 -4.25 -19.48 1.70
C ALA A 530 -5.14 -20.70 1.89
N THR A 531 -5.29 -21.08 3.16
CA THR A 531 -6.12 -22.20 3.66
C THR A 531 -7.63 -21.96 3.50
N ASN A 532 -8.03 -20.89 2.81
CA ASN A 532 -9.41 -20.44 2.71
C ASN A 532 -9.96 -20.59 1.28
N ALA A 533 -11.29 -20.76 1.17
CA ALA A 533 -12.00 -20.63 -0.09
C ALA A 533 -11.69 -19.26 -0.74
N ALA A 534 -11.61 -19.22 -2.07
CA ALA A 534 -11.30 -17.99 -2.78
C ALA A 534 -12.41 -16.95 -2.57
N ALA A 535 -12.09 -15.86 -1.90
CA ALA A 535 -12.96 -14.72 -1.67
C ALA A 535 -12.17 -13.42 -1.95
N THR A 536 -12.91 -12.35 -2.22
CA THR A 536 -12.37 -11.02 -2.50
C THR A 536 -12.84 -10.04 -1.47
N GLU A 537 -11.91 -9.26 -0.97
CA GLU A 537 -12.19 -7.92 -0.48
C GLU A 537 -11.03 -7.03 -0.88
N ILE A 538 -11.28 -6.09 -1.78
CA ILE A 538 -10.30 -5.11 -2.23
C ILE A 538 -10.91 -3.72 -2.22
N PHE A 539 -10.09 -2.67 -2.16
CA PHE A 539 -10.56 -1.30 -2.20
C PHE A 539 -9.60 -0.34 -2.88
N ALA A 540 -10.14 0.80 -3.27
CA ALA A 540 -9.46 1.85 -3.98
C ALA A 540 -10.01 3.23 -3.57
N ARG A 541 -9.25 4.28 -3.90
CA ARG A 541 -9.78 5.65 -3.87
C ARG A 541 -10.72 5.84 -5.06
N GLY A 542 -11.75 6.65 -4.89
CA GLY A 542 -12.63 7.08 -5.97
C GLY A 542 -12.79 8.59 -5.93
N ILE A 543 -12.62 9.26 -7.07
CA ILE A 543 -12.90 10.68 -7.22
C ILE A 543 -13.86 10.86 -8.39
N ALA A 544 -15.04 11.44 -8.12
CA ALA A 544 -16.02 11.76 -9.14
C ALA A 544 -16.59 13.16 -8.89
N ASN A 545 -16.14 14.12 -9.69
CA ASN A 545 -16.59 15.51 -9.64
C ASN A 545 -16.48 16.18 -11.03
N LYS A 546 -16.54 17.52 -11.09
CA LYS A 546 -16.45 18.27 -12.35
C LYS A 546 -15.07 18.18 -13.01
N GLU A 547 -14.01 18.01 -12.23
CA GLU A 547 -12.62 17.96 -12.73
C GLU A 547 -12.14 16.53 -12.97
N TYR A 548 -12.58 15.57 -12.16
CA TYR A 548 -12.05 14.21 -12.14
C TYR A 548 -13.13 13.13 -12.28
N ASP A 549 -12.71 11.96 -12.76
CA ASP A 549 -13.46 10.71 -12.68
C ASP A 549 -12.52 9.53 -12.39
N THR A 550 -13.05 8.44 -11.86
CA THR A 550 -12.30 7.21 -11.61
C THR A 550 -12.90 6.04 -12.37
N TYR A 551 -12.05 5.30 -13.08
CA TYR A 551 -12.37 4.06 -13.76
C TYR A 551 -11.82 2.90 -12.97
N PHE A 552 -12.60 1.84 -12.78
CA PHE A 552 -12.17 0.61 -12.15
C PHE A 552 -12.18 -0.52 -13.18
N LEU A 553 -11.08 -1.28 -13.21
CA LEU A 553 -10.85 -2.42 -14.08
C LEU A 553 -10.86 -3.67 -13.20
N ILE A 554 -11.97 -4.40 -13.19
CA ILE A 554 -12.16 -5.60 -12.36
C ILE A 554 -12.02 -6.84 -13.25
N HIS A 555 -11.28 -7.85 -12.78
CA HIS A 555 -11.06 -9.10 -13.50
C HIS A 555 -11.36 -10.30 -12.60
N TYR A 556 -11.98 -11.34 -13.16
CA TYR A 556 -12.16 -12.63 -12.52
C TYR A 556 -11.17 -13.66 -13.10
N PRO A 557 -9.91 -13.69 -12.62
CA PRO A 557 -8.92 -14.64 -13.11
C PRO A 557 -9.28 -16.07 -12.71
N SER A 558 -8.96 -17.07 -13.54
CA SER A 558 -9.13 -18.46 -13.16
C SER A 558 -7.96 -19.33 -13.60
N GLY A 559 -7.41 -20.09 -12.66
CA GLY A 559 -6.45 -21.15 -12.96
C GLY A 559 -7.08 -22.37 -13.61
N ASP A 560 -8.39 -22.55 -13.53
CA ASP A 560 -9.10 -23.62 -14.23
C ASP A 560 -9.62 -23.10 -15.57
N THR A 561 -9.10 -23.64 -16.66
CA THR A 561 -9.49 -23.29 -18.04
C THR A 561 -10.93 -23.69 -18.36
N LYS A 562 -11.52 -24.61 -17.60
CA LYS A 562 -12.91 -25.10 -17.78
C LYS A 562 -13.91 -24.37 -16.89
N LEU A 563 -13.47 -23.47 -16.02
CA LEU A 563 -14.36 -22.69 -15.19
C LEU A 563 -15.18 -21.72 -16.05
N THR A 564 -16.49 -21.91 -16.05
CA THR A 564 -17.47 -21.06 -16.76
C THR A 564 -18.46 -20.39 -15.81
N LYS A 565 -18.19 -20.49 -14.50
CA LYS A 565 -19.08 -19.99 -13.47
C LYS A 565 -19.13 -18.46 -13.48
N ASP A 566 -20.34 -17.94 -13.43
CA ASP A 566 -20.58 -16.53 -13.12
C ASP A 566 -20.64 -16.32 -11.61
N VAL A 567 -20.13 -15.17 -11.15
CA VAL A 567 -20.26 -14.74 -9.76
C VAL A 567 -20.87 -13.36 -9.68
N VAL A 568 -21.52 -13.08 -8.55
CA VAL A 568 -21.98 -11.74 -8.19
C VAL A 568 -20.98 -11.15 -7.22
N TYR A 569 -20.61 -9.90 -7.45
CA TYR A 569 -19.76 -9.13 -6.57
C TYR A 569 -20.43 -7.80 -6.22
N GLU A 570 -20.13 -7.30 -5.04
CA GLU A 570 -20.62 -6.02 -4.53
C GLU A 570 -19.58 -4.94 -4.85
N VAL A 571 -20.04 -3.82 -5.40
CA VAL A 571 -19.32 -2.54 -5.43
C VAL A 571 -19.94 -1.67 -4.35
N GLN A 572 -19.19 -1.37 -3.29
CA GLN A 572 -19.65 -0.49 -2.22
C GLN A 572 -18.91 0.84 -2.26
N VAL A 573 -19.66 1.91 -2.52
CA VAL A 573 -19.16 3.29 -2.52
C VAL A 573 -19.40 3.90 -1.14
N VAL A 574 -18.33 4.36 -0.50
CA VAL A 574 -18.33 4.95 0.85
C VAL A 574 -17.92 6.42 0.74
N ASN A 575 -18.73 7.33 1.27
CA ASN A 575 -18.41 8.75 1.29
C ASN A 575 -17.47 9.11 2.46
N THR A 576 -17.03 10.37 2.54
CA THR A 576 -16.09 10.81 3.59
C THR A 576 -16.61 10.64 5.02
N ASN A 577 -17.93 10.55 5.19
CA ASN A 577 -18.59 10.42 6.49
C ASN A 577 -18.90 8.96 6.87
N GLY A 578 -18.39 7.97 6.11
CA GLY A 578 -18.61 6.54 6.36
C GLY A 578 -19.99 6.02 5.96
N GLN A 579 -20.83 6.86 5.32
CA GLN A 579 -22.08 6.37 4.74
C GLN A 579 -21.75 5.55 3.48
N LYS A 580 -22.50 4.48 3.26
CA LYS A 580 -22.23 3.52 2.20
C LYS A 580 -23.43 3.28 1.29
N ARG A 581 -23.14 3.00 0.03
CA ARG A 581 -24.11 2.53 -0.98
C ARG A 581 -23.53 1.32 -1.71
N SER A 582 -24.34 0.29 -1.87
CA SER A 582 -23.94 -0.97 -2.49
C SER A 582 -24.62 -1.13 -3.84
N PHE A 583 -23.86 -1.63 -4.81
CA PHE A 583 -24.30 -2.01 -6.14
C PHE A 583 -23.85 -3.45 -6.38
N TYR A 584 -24.68 -4.26 -7.02
CA TYR A 584 -24.35 -5.67 -7.28
C TYR A 584 -24.15 -5.87 -8.76
N ARG A 585 -23.02 -6.47 -9.13
CA ARG A 585 -22.63 -6.70 -10.52
C ARG A 585 -22.28 -8.16 -10.73
N LYS A 586 -22.42 -8.62 -11.97
CA LYS A 586 -22.16 -10.00 -12.37
C LYS A 586 -20.91 -10.04 -13.24
N ILE A 587 -20.01 -10.98 -12.97
CA ILE A 587 -18.78 -11.18 -13.75
C ILE A 587 -18.58 -12.68 -14.02
N SER A 588 -18.20 -12.99 -15.26
CA SER A 588 -17.92 -14.35 -15.72
C SER A 588 -16.46 -14.72 -15.52
N ALA A 589 -16.16 -16.00 -15.29
CA ALA A 589 -14.79 -16.49 -15.21
C ALA A 589 -13.97 -16.09 -16.45
N HIS A 590 -12.71 -15.70 -16.24
CA HIS A 590 -11.80 -15.12 -17.25
C HIS A 590 -12.24 -13.76 -17.81
N GLY A 591 -13.42 -13.26 -17.42
CA GLY A 591 -13.98 -12.00 -17.89
C GLY A 591 -13.50 -10.79 -17.09
N GLY A 592 -14.07 -9.63 -17.42
CA GLY A 592 -13.77 -8.37 -16.77
C GLY A 592 -14.99 -7.46 -16.67
N ASP A 593 -14.91 -6.45 -15.83
CA ASP A 593 -15.90 -5.38 -15.72
C ASP A 593 -15.20 -4.03 -15.69
N PHE A 594 -15.74 -3.08 -16.45
CA PHE A 594 -15.28 -1.70 -16.51
C PHE A 594 -16.31 -0.83 -15.80
N VAL A 595 -15.94 -0.25 -14.67
CA VAL A 595 -16.86 0.56 -13.85
C VAL A 595 -16.38 2.00 -13.81
N GLN A 596 -17.20 2.92 -14.34
CA GLN A 596 -16.98 4.35 -14.20
C GLN A 596 -17.75 4.89 -12.99
N LEU A 597 -17.04 5.57 -12.07
CA LEU A 597 -17.63 6.00 -10.80
C LEU A 597 -18.77 7.02 -11.01
N SER A 598 -18.59 7.98 -11.92
CA SER A 598 -19.63 8.97 -12.18
C SER A 598 -20.91 8.36 -12.78
N GLU A 599 -20.79 7.32 -13.60
CA GLU A 599 -21.95 6.59 -14.13
C GLU A 599 -22.70 5.89 -12.99
N LEU A 600 -21.96 5.16 -12.14
CA LEU A 600 -22.51 4.49 -10.96
C LEU A 600 -23.23 5.45 -9.99
N LEU A 601 -22.74 6.68 -9.87
CA LEU A 601 -23.31 7.73 -9.02
C LEU A 601 -24.43 8.53 -9.71
N SER A 602 -24.56 8.45 -11.04
CA SER A 602 -25.60 9.18 -11.78
C SER A 602 -26.98 8.55 -11.61
N GLU A 603 -27.03 7.22 -11.53
CA GLU A 603 -28.27 6.45 -11.31
C GLU A 603 -28.87 6.75 -9.93
N HIS A 604 -28.00 6.96 -8.94
CA HIS A 604 -28.36 7.32 -7.59
C HIS A 604 -27.36 8.32 -7.02
N PRO A 605 -27.71 9.63 -6.94
CA PRO A 605 -26.82 10.64 -6.38
C PRO A 605 -26.41 10.32 -4.93
N PHE A 606 -25.11 10.42 -4.65
CA PHE A 606 -24.55 10.18 -3.32
C PHE A 606 -23.42 11.18 -3.05
N PRO A 607 -23.68 12.31 -2.37
CA PRO A 607 -22.68 13.37 -2.23
C PRO A 607 -21.56 12.97 -1.27
N SER A 608 -20.37 13.53 -1.54
CA SER A 608 -19.20 13.42 -0.68
C SER A 608 -18.31 14.66 -0.79
N ASN A 609 -17.53 14.96 0.25
CA ASN A 609 -16.69 16.15 0.28
C ASN A 609 -15.64 16.11 -0.84
N GLY A 610 -15.64 17.13 -1.71
CA GLY A 610 -14.78 17.20 -2.90
C GLY A 610 -15.04 16.11 -3.95
N GLY A 611 -16.11 15.33 -3.82
CA GLY A 611 -16.36 14.15 -4.64
C GLY A 611 -15.37 13.00 -4.37
N ASN A 612 -14.79 12.92 -3.17
CA ASN A 612 -13.89 11.84 -2.76
C ASN A 612 -14.65 10.69 -2.12
N TYR A 613 -14.32 9.46 -2.47
CA TYR A 613 -14.96 8.24 -1.98
C TYR A 613 -13.88 7.19 -1.71
N THR A 614 -14.21 6.23 -0.85
CA THR A 614 -13.55 4.92 -0.86
C THR A 614 -14.47 3.93 -1.55
N VAL A 615 -13.95 3.17 -2.52
CA VAL A 615 -14.72 2.17 -3.26
C VAL A 615 -14.19 0.79 -2.93
N TRP A 616 -15.08 -0.07 -2.42
CA TRP A 616 -14.81 -1.45 -2.06
C TRP A 616 -15.41 -2.41 -3.08
N PHE A 617 -14.70 -3.50 -3.34
CA PHE A 617 -15.16 -4.61 -4.15
C PHE A 617 -15.11 -5.88 -3.31
N SER A 618 -16.25 -6.55 -3.15
CA SER A 618 -16.35 -7.77 -2.33
C SER A 618 -17.00 -8.91 -3.11
N CYS A 619 -16.45 -10.13 -2.98
CA CYS A 619 -17.03 -11.33 -3.55
C CYS A 619 -16.79 -12.52 -2.62
N ALA A 620 -17.86 -13.14 -2.13
CA ALA A 620 -17.75 -14.24 -1.16
C ALA A 620 -17.30 -15.57 -1.78
N SER A 621 -17.41 -15.72 -3.11
CA SER A 621 -17.24 -17.02 -3.79
C SER A 621 -16.15 -17.06 -4.86
N ALA A 622 -15.42 -15.96 -5.04
CA ALA A 622 -14.29 -15.89 -5.95
C ALA A 622 -13.31 -14.81 -5.50
N TYR A 623 -12.04 -14.99 -5.89
CA TYR A 623 -11.02 -13.96 -5.93
C TYR A 623 -11.16 -13.11 -7.20
N LEU A 624 -11.12 -11.80 -7.06
CA LEU A 624 -11.15 -10.82 -8.14
C LEU A 624 -9.89 -9.97 -8.01
N TYR A 625 -9.37 -9.55 -9.16
CA TYR A 625 -8.26 -8.62 -9.26
C TYR A 625 -8.80 -7.26 -9.72
N GLY A 626 -8.20 -6.16 -9.25
CA GLY A 626 -8.66 -4.81 -9.54
C GLY A 626 -7.53 -3.81 -9.73
N GLN A 627 -7.64 -2.98 -10.76
CA GLN A 627 -6.88 -1.74 -10.94
C GLN A 627 -7.84 -0.55 -11.06
N HIS A 628 -7.34 0.65 -10.86
CA HIS A 628 -8.13 1.86 -11.06
C HIS A 628 -7.32 2.96 -11.74
N ILE A 629 -8.00 3.78 -12.54
CA ILE A 629 -7.42 4.91 -13.26
C ILE A 629 -8.17 6.18 -12.84
N LEU A 630 -7.43 7.16 -12.33
CA LEU A 630 -7.94 8.50 -12.10
C LEU A 630 -7.71 9.34 -13.36
N LEU A 631 -8.79 9.87 -13.93
CA LEU A 631 -8.77 10.76 -15.09
C LEU A 631 -9.08 12.19 -14.66
N ARG A 632 -8.27 13.14 -15.16
CA ARG A 632 -8.63 14.57 -15.15
C ARG A 632 -9.22 14.99 -16.49
N LYS A 633 -10.45 15.47 -16.43
CA LYS A 633 -11.30 15.69 -17.61
C LYS A 633 -10.79 16.82 -18.51
N LYS A 634 -10.16 17.86 -17.93
CA LYS A 634 -9.78 19.09 -18.66
C LYS A 634 -8.70 18.87 -19.72
N ASP A 635 -7.75 17.98 -19.46
CA ASP A 635 -6.57 17.73 -20.30
C ASP A 635 -6.34 16.23 -20.56
N SER A 636 -7.20 15.37 -20.01
CA SER A 636 -7.11 13.92 -20.14
C SER A 636 -5.83 13.31 -19.54
N SER A 637 -5.20 13.99 -18.59
CA SER A 637 -4.14 13.39 -17.78
C SER A 637 -4.71 12.23 -16.96
N ILE A 638 -3.97 11.11 -16.92
CA ILE A 638 -4.36 9.92 -16.18
C ILE A 638 -3.27 9.49 -15.21
N THR A 639 -3.68 8.83 -14.14
CA THR A 639 -2.79 8.05 -13.29
C THR A 639 -3.43 6.72 -12.93
N VAL A 640 -2.64 5.65 -12.79
CA VAL A 640 -3.13 4.30 -12.49
C VAL A 640 -2.60 3.82 -11.15
N GLU A 641 -3.42 3.07 -10.41
CA GLU A 641 -2.95 2.27 -9.28
C GLU A 641 -3.71 0.93 -9.17
N HIS A 642 -3.14 -0.02 -8.43
CA HIS A 642 -3.80 -1.27 -8.08
C HIS A 642 -4.74 -1.10 -6.89
N CYS A 643 -5.76 -1.95 -6.76
CA CYS A 643 -6.60 -2.00 -5.56
C CYS A 643 -5.87 -2.69 -4.41
N TYR A 644 -6.09 -2.23 -3.18
CA TYR A 644 -5.55 -2.86 -1.98
C TYR A 644 -6.41 -3.98 -1.47
N VAL A 645 -5.78 -4.93 -0.78
CA VAL A 645 -6.47 -6.02 -0.10
C VAL A 645 -7.08 -5.54 1.22
N GLY A 646 -8.31 -6.00 1.48
CA GLY A 646 -9.01 -5.88 2.75
C GLY A 646 -8.83 -7.13 3.62
N ARG A 647 -9.86 -7.52 4.39
CA ARG A 647 -9.81 -8.58 5.41
C ARG A 647 -9.27 -9.92 4.90
N PHE A 648 -9.60 -10.27 3.66
CA PHE A 648 -9.27 -11.60 3.10
C PHE A 648 -7.89 -11.68 2.43
N GLY A 649 -7.14 -10.58 2.35
CA GLY A 649 -5.76 -10.60 1.85
C GLY A 649 -4.69 -10.16 2.87
N LEU A 650 -5.09 -9.96 4.13
CA LEU A 650 -4.24 -9.53 5.24
C LEU A 650 -3.61 -10.68 6.04
#